data_AF-A0AAV9MPS0-F1
#
_entry.id   AF-A0AAV9MPS0-F1
#
_cell.length_a   1.000
_cell.length_b   1.000
_cell.length_c   1.000
_cell.angle_alpha   90.00
_cell.angle_beta   90.00
_cell.angle_gamma   90.00
#
_symmetry.space_group_name_H-M   'P 1'
#
loop_
_entity.id
_entity.type
_entity.pdbx_description
1 polymer ?
#
loop_
_entity_poly.entity_id
_entity_poly.type
_entity_poly.pdbx_seq_one_letter_code
_entity_poly.pdbx_strand_id
1 'polypeptide(L)'
;MEHTTLDVNREGLMCVAFQDKCSFFLDNFSHQCFIWSQKYHIKIHLPPIPDFKYFVKTKLLKCILIPSITQSLHTDHKKRRNKNPRFNGYLCSVFVFLKRELCFLVCRPPLYAQWETIEFGRSWTSGLCDAVEFLNGKCIYTICMNGKLGIIEDGPKITMTASFLLSTVPTDKIAMYKRRQLVSYQNQLLLVQQKLGSPSVIEVWNVDLTTKQFSRMFDLNGLYIFLSRGYSSAINAPDQGNCVYFTEDDYHYCISKREELHVFDFKDQSIFVSPQENICIHNAYNSVPSLMPGIFKTQQNAGDDDLKDKLDELTQDNWLYTKEQIVQPSNNICDLLPFDLQEKISRILLIQDAHSYMNFRTVSKSWKSLAPRMCWKVDVNSTHSSGSSLQDCVWLLSINQEDGLCTLYNPFTNLTCYMNNYELAGCEIRYSKDGVLLVSRGPRSLFFIEPFSKRIIQLPDRTEDYCCDTVSFSASPFDWPNWIIFGIVSLDKYLVRISYLRAGDEIWTSMIMNNEGIPFLLSCSSPVYSGHEFFVIGQNGNVGVFGFLLGVHANWQIKLIAHLYKPCLPSVVCRNFLVKCDEQNLLYSVIVGGQTREHVRVYQLNVVQNTVKLVKEFKTWLIFISEASSFFMHSTKLAGFDDALLFPKFNSTGDYIHYSLKNGRFKAGKEKCDNICSRKELLGRVWIHNKYLVPHALYEN
;
A
#
# COMPACT_ATOMS: atom_id res chain seq x y z
N MET A 1 -30.78 -31.65 -12.18
CA MET A 1 -29.35 -31.51 -12.54
C MET A 1 -29.26 -31.72 -14.03
N GLU A 2 -28.60 -30.80 -14.75
CA GLU A 2 -28.48 -30.84 -16.20
C GLU A 2 -26.99 -30.88 -16.59
N HIS A 3 -26.62 -31.76 -17.53
CA HIS A 3 -25.31 -31.69 -18.18
C HIS A 3 -25.33 -30.53 -19.18
N THR A 4 -24.57 -29.48 -18.89
CA THR A 4 -24.61 -28.25 -19.68
C THR A 4 -23.22 -27.64 -19.85
N THR A 5 -22.97 -27.08 -21.04
CA THR A 5 -21.85 -26.19 -21.30
C THR A 5 -22.19 -24.80 -20.73
N LEU A 6 -21.32 -24.28 -19.86
CA LEU A 6 -21.51 -22.96 -19.25
C LEU A 6 -20.64 -21.94 -20.00
N ASP A 7 -21.28 -20.96 -20.65
CA ASP A 7 -20.57 -19.77 -21.13
C ASP A 7 -20.30 -18.83 -19.94
N VAL A 8 -19.10 -18.94 -19.38
CA VAL A 8 -18.65 -18.11 -18.26
C VAL A 8 -18.47 -16.63 -18.63
N ASN A 9 -18.43 -16.31 -19.93
CA ASN A 9 -18.29 -14.94 -20.42
C ASN A 9 -19.65 -14.29 -20.72
N ARG A 10 -20.75 -15.00 -20.48
CA ARG A 10 -22.09 -14.47 -20.70
C ARG A 10 -22.32 -13.25 -19.81
N GLU A 11 -22.70 -12.14 -20.42
CA GLU A 11 -23.03 -10.93 -19.67
C GLU A 11 -24.11 -11.23 -18.61
N GLY A 12 -23.98 -10.60 -17.44
CA GLY A 12 -24.89 -10.76 -16.31
C GLY A 12 -24.70 -12.04 -15.49
N LEU A 13 -23.88 -13.00 -15.94
CA LEU A 13 -23.48 -14.15 -15.14
C LEU A 13 -22.22 -13.82 -14.32
N MET A 14 -22.26 -14.06 -13.01
CA MET A 14 -21.17 -13.74 -12.09
C MET A 14 -20.79 -14.96 -11.28
N CYS A 15 -19.52 -15.38 -11.34
CA CYS A 15 -18.99 -16.34 -10.38
C CYS A 15 -18.71 -15.59 -9.09
N VAL A 16 -19.26 -16.00 -7.95
CA VAL A 16 -19.12 -15.28 -6.68
C VAL A 16 -18.36 -16.04 -5.60
N ALA A 17 -18.16 -17.35 -5.78
CA ALA A 17 -17.25 -18.16 -4.98
C ALA A 17 -16.73 -19.33 -5.80
N PHE A 18 -15.53 -19.78 -5.46
CA PHE A 18 -14.90 -20.94 -6.06
C PHE A 18 -14.08 -21.68 -5.02
N GLN A 19 -14.25 -23.00 -4.98
CA GLN A 19 -13.49 -23.90 -4.14
C GLN A 19 -13.23 -25.19 -4.91
N ASP A 20 -11.97 -25.55 -5.09
CA ASP A 20 -11.48 -26.69 -5.86
C ASP A 20 -12.04 -26.80 -7.29
N LYS A 21 -13.16 -27.50 -7.45
CA LYS A 21 -13.82 -27.79 -8.75
C LYS A 21 -15.29 -27.39 -8.75
N CYS A 22 -15.71 -26.62 -7.74
CA CYS A 22 -17.06 -26.12 -7.57
C CYS A 22 -17.03 -24.59 -7.62
N SER A 23 -17.94 -24.02 -8.41
CA SER A 23 -18.14 -22.59 -8.56
C SER A 23 -19.58 -22.24 -8.22
N PHE A 24 -19.80 -21.16 -7.49
CA PHE A 24 -21.14 -20.62 -7.24
C PHE A 24 -21.37 -19.41 -8.12
N PHE A 25 -22.49 -19.42 -8.84
CA PHE A 25 -22.84 -18.39 -9.81
C PHE A 25 -24.16 -17.70 -9.45
N LEU A 26 -24.18 -16.39 -9.72
CA LEU A 26 -25.36 -15.54 -9.68
C LEU A 26 -25.64 -15.00 -11.07
N ASP A 27 -26.87 -15.15 -11.54
CA ASP A 27 -27.31 -14.63 -12.83
C ASP A 27 -28.23 -13.43 -12.60
N ASN A 28 -27.72 -12.24 -12.93
CA ASN A 28 -28.44 -10.98 -12.74
C ASN A 28 -29.69 -10.85 -13.60
N PHE A 29 -29.72 -11.51 -14.76
CA PHE A 29 -30.83 -11.37 -15.70
C PHE A 29 -31.97 -12.34 -15.38
N SER A 30 -31.63 -13.59 -15.05
CA SER A 30 -32.65 -14.59 -14.69
C SER A 30 -33.03 -14.58 -13.21
N HIS A 31 -32.30 -13.83 -12.38
CA HIS A 31 -32.43 -13.83 -10.92
C HIS A 31 -32.25 -15.23 -10.29
N GLN A 32 -31.44 -16.07 -10.93
CA GLN A 32 -31.16 -17.43 -10.49
C GLN A 32 -29.76 -17.52 -9.87
N CYS A 33 -29.59 -18.53 -9.03
CA CYS A 33 -28.29 -18.91 -8.50
C CYS A 33 -28.10 -20.43 -8.61
N PHE A 34 -26.86 -20.86 -8.83
CA PHE A 34 -26.54 -22.26 -9.02
C PHE A 34 -25.09 -22.58 -8.68
N ILE A 35 -24.84 -23.83 -8.31
CA ILE A 35 -23.51 -24.40 -8.19
C ILE A 35 -23.18 -25.10 -9.50
N TRP A 36 -21.98 -24.87 -10.02
CA TRP A 36 -21.45 -25.57 -11.18
C TRP A 36 -20.22 -26.39 -10.78
N SER A 37 -20.23 -27.68 -11.11
CA SER A 37 -19.10 -28.57 -10.91
C SER A 37 -18.31 -28.70 -12.20
N GLN A 38 -17.12 -28.09 -12.26
CA GLN A 38 -16.27 -28.07 -13.46
C GLN A 38 -15.87 -29.47 -13.91
N LYS A 39 -15.56 -30.36 -12.95
CA LYS A 39 -15.09 -31.74 -13.21
C LYS A 39 -16.11 -32.60 -13.97
N TYR A 40 -17.40 -32.33 -13.78
CA TYR A 40 -18.48 -33.20 -14.25
C TYR A 40 -19.45 -32.47 -15.18
N HIS A 41 -19.23 -31.17 -15.40
CA HIS A 41 -20.14 -30.31 -16.17
C HIS A 41 -21.59 -30.39 -15.67
N ILE A 42 -21.77 -30.41 -14.34
CA ILE A 42 -23.09 -30.50 -13.69
C ILE A 42 -23.49 -29.14 -13.14
N LYS A 43 -24.71 -28.73 -13.47
CA LYS A 43 -25.37 -27.56 -12.90
C LYS A 43 -26.40 -27.98 -11.84
N ILE A 44 -26.27 -27.44 -10.63
CA ILE A 44 -27.18 -27.64 -9.50
C ILE A 44 -27.86 -26.30 -9.21
N HIS A 45 -29.14 -26.20 -9.53
CA HIS A 45 -29.94 -25.01 -9.24
C HIS A 45 -30.21 -24.90 -7.74
N LEU A 46 -30.09 -23.69 -7.22
CA LEU A 46 -30.41 -23.33 -5.85
C LEU A 46 -31.71 -22.51 -5.83
N PRO A 47 -32.44 -22.49 -4.70
CA PRO A 47 -33.60 -21.62 -4.52
C PRO A 47 -33.18 -20.15 -4.69
N PRO A 48 -34.08 -19.27 -5.18
CA PRO A 48 -33.77 -17.86 -5.32
C PRO A 48 -33.38 -17.25 -3.96
N ILE A 49 -32.35 -16.41 -3.95
CA ILE A 49 -31.95 -15.67 -2.74
C ILE A 49 -33.02 -14.60 -2.45
N PRO A 50 -33.46 -14.43 -1.19
CA PRO A 50 -34.35 -13.34 -0.81
C PRO A 50 -33.82 -11.96 -1.26
N ASP A 51 -34.68 -11.07 -1.75
CA ASP A 51 -34.33 -9.71 -2.23
C ASP A 51 -33.29 -9.65 -3.39
N PHE A 52 -33.29 -10.64 -4.29
CA PHE A 52 -32.29 -10.79 -5.37
C PHE A 52 -32.04 -9.53 -6.22
N LYS A 53 -33.06 -8.70 -6.49
CA LYS A 53 -33.03 -7.61 -7.49
C LYS A 53 -31.94 -6.55 -7.25
N TYR A 54 -31.45 -6.42 -6.01
CA TYR A 54 -30.34 -5.50 -5.66
C TYR A 54 -29.18 -6.22 -4.95
N PHE A 55 -29.28 -7.53 -4.77
CA PHE A 55 -28.50 -8.32 -3.82
C PHE A 55 -26.98 -8.20 -4.02
N VAL A 56 -26.50 -8.45 -5.24
CA VAL A 56 -25.05 -8.51 -5.50
C VAL A 56 -24.38 -7.14 -5.42
N LYS A 57 -25.08 -6.09 -5.86
CA LYS A 57 -24.51 -4.74 -5.91
C LYS A 57 -24.48 -4.10 -4.53
N THR A 58 -25.50 -4.34 -3.70
CA THR A 58 -25.71 -3.56 -2.47
C THR A 58 -25.53 -4.35 -1.18
N LYS A 59 -25.88 -5.65 -1.19
CA LYS A 59 -25.94 -6.47 0.04
C LYS A 59 -24.85 -7.53 0.13
N LEU A 60 -24.34 -8.08 -0.98
CA LEU A 60 -23.36 -9.17 -0.92
C LEU A 60 -22.01 -8.69 -0.36
N LEU A 61 -21.54 -9.33 0.73
CA LEU A 61 -20.19 -9.15 1.27
C LEU A 61 -19.23 -10.18 0.66
N LYS A 62 -19.52 -11.47 0.85
CA LYS A 62 -18.66 -12.59 0.43
C LYS A 62 -19.46 -13.88 0.34
N CYS A 63 -19.06 -14.78 -0.56
CA CYS A 63 -19.59 -16.13 -0.64
C CYS A 63 -18.47 -17.13 -0.32
N ILE A 64 -18.78 -18.19 0.41
CA ILE A 64 -17.85 -19.27 0.75
C ILE A 64 -18.50 -20.61 0.42
N LEU A 65 -17.72 -21.53 -0.16
CA LEU A 65 -18.13 -22.89 -0.44
C LEU A 65 -17.38 -23.85 0.48
N ILE A 66 -18.11 -24.60 1.29
CA ILE A 66 -17.52 -25.65 2.13
C ILE A 66 -17.89 -27.01 1.54
N PRO A 67 -16.92 -27.87 1.19
CA PRO A 67 -17.19 -29.25 0.80
C PRO A 67 -17.90 -29.99 1.93
N SER A 68 -19.07 -30.57 1.64
CA SER A 68 -19.81 -31.38 2.60
C SER A 68 -19.13 -32.74 2.75
N ILE A 69 -18.53 -32.98 3.92
CA ILE A 69 -18.11 -34.32 4.33
C ILE A 69 -19.38 -35.04 4.78
N THR A 70 -20.12 -35.64 3.85
CA THR A 70 -21.17 -36.58 4.24
C THR A 70 -20.50 -37.80 4.87
N GLN A 71 -20.41 -37.82 6.20
CA GLN A 71 -20.26 -39.07 6.94
C GLN A 71 -21.40 -39.98 6.48
N SER A 72 -21.06 -41.21 6.09
CA SER A 72 -22.05 -42.21 5.73
C SER A 72 -23.01 -42.39 6.91
N LEU A 73 -24.19 -41.79 6.82
CA LEU A 73 -25.32 -42.15 7.67
C LEU A 73 -25.71 -43.60 7.32
N HIS A 74 -25.05 -44.55 7.97
CA HIS A 74 -25.54 -45.90 8.14
C HIS A 74 -26.71 -45.83 9.12
N THR A 75 -27.89 -45.45 8.60
CA THR A 75 -29.15 -45.83 9.24
C THR A 75 -29.76 -46.92 8.40
N ASP A 76 -29.76 -48.12 8.98
CA ASP A 76 -30.49 -49.30 8.56
C ASP A 76 -31.89 -48.92 8.05
N HIS A 77 -32.13 -49.07 6.75
CA HIS A 77 -33.41 -49.57 6.26
C HIS A 77 -33.23 -50.22 4.88
N LYS A 78 -33.70 -51.47 4.83
CA LYS A 78 -33.64 -52.43 3.72
C LYS A 78 -34.20 -51.88 2.40
N LYS A 79 -33.50 -52.28 1.32
CA LYS A 79 -34.00 -52.56 -0.05
C LYS A 79 -34.58 -51.37 -0.84
N ARG A 80 -33.74 -50.80 -1.72
CA ARG A 80 -33.99 -50.77 -3.17
C ARG A 80 -32.67 -50.52 -3.91
N ARG A 81 -32.29 -51.48 -4.76
CA ARG A 81 -31.21 -51.35 -5.74
C ARG A 81 -31.60 -50.22 -6.71
N ASN A 82 -31.05 -49.03 -6.52
CA ASN A 82 -30.84 -48.09 -7.61
C ASN A 82 -29.33 -47.90 -7.75
N LYS A 83 -28.81 -48.30 -8.92
CA LYS A 83 -27.43 -48.06 -9.33
C LYS A 83 -27.28 -46.57 -9.62
N ASN A 84 -26.93 -45.76 -8.61
CA ASN A 84 -26.27 -44.47 -8.82
C ASN A 84 -25.00 -44.46 -7.97
N PRO A 85 -23.82 -44.78 -8.55
CA PRO A 85 -22.58 -44.79 -7.80
C PRO A 85 -22.13 -43.35 -7.51
N ARG A 86 -21.75 -43.09 -6.24
CA ARG A 86 -20.77 -42.09 -5.79
C ARG A 86 -20.99 -40.61 -6.20
N PHE A 87 -21.99 -39.95 -5.61
CA PHE A 87 -22.14 -38.48 -5.67
C PHE A 87 -21.81 -37.75 -4.34
N ASN A 88 -21.48 -38.48 -3.27
CA ASN A 88 -21.28 -37.93 -1.92
C ASN A 88 -20.07 -37.00 -1.76
N GLY A 89 -19.15 -36.94 -2.73
CA GLY A 89 -17.92 -36.12 -2.64
C GLY A 89 -18.00 -34.72 -3.26
N TYR A 90 -19.18 -34.26 -3.70
CA TYR A 90 -19.30 -33.08 -4.61
C TYR A 90 -20.34 -32.06 -4.22
N LEU A 91 -20.90 -32.23 -3.03
CA LEU A 91 -21.92 -31.36 -2.48
C LEU A 91 -21.23 -30.33 -1.60
N CYS A 92 -21.59 -29.06 -1.76
CA CYS A 92 -21.00 -27.98 -0.99
C CYS A 92 -22.10 -27.23 -0.25
N SER A 93 -21.85 -26.91 1.03
CA SER A 93 -22.62 -25.89 1.73
C SER A 93 -22.25 -24.53 1.14
N VAL A 94 -23.26 -23.72 0.79
CA VAL A 94 -23.07 -22.36 0.27
C VAL A 94 -23.37 -21.38 1.39
N PHE A 95 -22.36 -20.60 1.77
CA PHE A 95 -22.48 -19.52 2.75
C PHE A 95 -22.46 -18.18 2.03
N VAL A 96 -23.44 -17.33 2.33
CA VAL A 96 -23.56 -15.99 1.75
C VAL A 96 -23.61 -14.96 2.87
N PHE A 97 -22.52 -14.21 3.01
CA PHE A 97 -22.37 -13.15 3.99
C PHE A 97 -22.86 -11.83 3.42
N LEU A 98 -23.56 -11.06 4.25
CA LEU A 98 -24.20 -9.81 3.87
C LEU A 98 -23.48 -8.60 4.50
N LYS A 99 -23.42 -7.49 3.75
CA LYS A 99 -22.79 -6.24 4.18
C LYS A 99 -23.64 -5.59 5.25
N ARG A 100 -23.02 -5.25 6.39
CA ARG A 100 -23.63 -4.50 7.50
C ARG A 100 -24.85 -5.16 8.14
N GLU A 101 -25.16 -6.40 7.77
CA GLU A 101 -26.20 -7.19 8.40
C GLU A 101 -25.60 -8.03 9.52
N LEU A 102 -26.41 -8.28 10.54
CA LEU A 102 -26.10 -9.25 11.59
C LEU A 102 -26.75 -10.61 11.29
N CYS A 103 -26.69 -11.03 10.03
CA CYS A 103 -26.99 -12.41 9.64
C CYS A 103 -26.21 -12.84 8.39
N PHE A 104 -26.24 -14.13 8.10
CA PHE A 104 -25.79 -14.71 6.84
C PHE A 104 -26.74 -15.83 6.40
N LEU A 105 -26.70 -16.16 5.11
CA LEU A 105 -27.54 -17.20 4.53
C LEU A 105 -26.74 -18.47 4.28
N VAL A 106 -27.34 -19.62 4.54
CA VAL A 106 -26.74 -20.93 4.27
C VAL A 106 -27.70 -21.78 3.45
N CYS A 107 -27.18 -22.41 2.39
CA CYS A 107 -27.91 -23.44 1.66
C CYS A 107 -27.10 -24.74 1.68
N ARG A 108 -27.70 -25.81 2.22
CA ARG A 108 -27.01 -27.08 2.45
C ARG A 108 -27.46 -28.19 1.49
N PRO A 109 -26.53 -29.07 1.11
CA PRO A 109 -26.87 -30.33 0.45
C PRO A 109 -27.60 -31.32 1.38
N PRO A 110 -28.17 -32.41 0.83
CA PRO A 110 -28.25 -32.77 -0.59
C PRO A 110 -29.47 -32.17 -1.30
N LEU A 111 -30.44 -31.66 -0.55
CA LEU A 111 -31.74 -31.24 -1.08
C LEU A 111 -31.76 -29.78 -1.54
N TYR A 112 -30.87 -28.93 -1.01
CA TYR A 112 -30.85 -27.49 -1.31
C TYR A 112 -32.24 -26.85 -1.32
N ALA A 113 -33.10 -27.23 -0.36
CA ALA A 113 -34.53 -26.95 -0.42
C ALA A 113 -34.85 -25.46 -0.16
N GLN A 114 -34.07 -24.81 0.70
CA GLN A 114 -34.28 -23.43 1.12
C GLN A 114 -32.98 -22.79 1.60
N TRP A 115 -33.00 -21.46 1.71
CA TRP A 115 -31.98 -20.69 2.41
C TRP A 115 -32.32 -20.59 3.89
N GLU A 116 -31.37 -20.92 4.76
CA GLU A 116 -31.47 -20.71 6.20
C GLU A 116 -30.80 -19.38 6.56
N THR A 117 -31.53 -18.50 7.24
CA THR A 117 -30.97 -17.26 7.81
C THR A 117 -30.42 -17.56 9.19
N ILE A 118 -29.14 -17.29 9.39
CA ILE A 118 -28.44 -17.46 10.66
C ILE A 118 -28.07 -16.09 11.20
N GLU A 119 -28.63 -15.72 12.35
CA GLU A 119 -28.32 -14.47 13.04
C GLU A 119 -27.04 -14.59 13.87
N PHE A 120 -26.22 -13.53 13.91
CA PHE A 120 -25.08 -13.52 14.82
C PHE A 120 -25.58 -13.46 16.27
N GLY A 121 -24.91 -14.16 17.18
CA GLY A 121 -25.24 -14.12 18.61
C GLY A 121 -25.11 -12.71 19.22
N ARG A 122 -25.75 -12.49 20.39
CA ARG A 122 -25.80 -11.19 21.09
C ARG A 122 -24.44 -10.52 21.35
N SER A 123 -23.34 -11.28 21.31
CA SER A 123 -21.97 -10.78 21.46
C SER A 123 -21.45 -9.98 20.26
N TRP A 124 -22.14 -10.04 19.12
CA TRP A 124 -21.78 -9.37 17.87
C TRP A 124 -22.53 -8.04 17.77
N THR A 125 -21.84 -6.95 18.06
CA THR A 125 -22.43 -5.59 18.08
C THR A 125 -22.07 -4.75 16.85
N SER A 126 -21.27 -5.30 15.95
CA SER A 126 -20.79 -4.60 14.74
C SER A 126 -20.89 -5.51 13.53
N GLY A 127 -21.23 -4.95 12.37
CA GLY A 127 -21.30 -5.68 11.12
C GLY A 127 -19.97 -6.37 10.75
N LEU A 128 -20.09 -7.40 9.91
CA LEU A 128 -18.93 -8.10 9.37
C LEU A 128 -18.15 -7.25 8.38
N CYS A 129 -16.83 -7.40 8.43
CA CYS A 129 -15.88 -6.87 7.45
C CYS A 129 -15.49 -7.92 6.41
N ASP A 130 -15.15 -9.14 6.84
CA ASP A 130 -14.80 -10.22 5.92
C ASP A 130 -14.96 -11.60 6.57
N ALA A 131 -14.93 -12.64 5.74
CA ALA A 131 -14.98 -14.05 6.15
C ALA A 131 -14.05 -14.89 5.28
N VAL A 132 -13.41 -15.94 5.80
CA VAL A 132 -12.59 -16.85 5.01
C VAL A 132 -12.74 -18.28 5.50
N GLU A 133 -12.75 -19.23 4.57
CA GLU A 133 -12.66 -20.65 4.88
C GLU A 133 -11.28 -20.96 5.48
N PHE A 134 -11.22 -21.88 6.44
CA PHE A 134 -9.97 -22.28 7.05
C PHE A 134 -9.93 -23.79 7.34
N LEU A 135 -8.72 -24.37 7.32
CA LEU A 135 -8.46 -25.80 7.56
C LEU A 135 -9.30 -26.74 6.66
N ASN A 136 -9.33 -26.49 5.35
CA ASN A 136 -10.08 -27.27 4.36
C ASN A 136 -11.57 -27.42 4.72
N GLY A 137 -12.23 -26.30 5.00
CA GLY A 137 -13.67 -26.26 5.21
C GLY A 137 -14.14 -26.66 6.61
N LYS A 138 -13.22 -26.89 7.57
CA LYS A 138 -13.62 -27.23 8.95
C LYS A 138 -14.30 -26.07 9.67
N CYS A 139 -13.90 -24.84 9.38
CA CYS A 139 -14.43 -23.65 10.02
C CYS A 139 -14.30 -22.43 9.09
N ILE A 140 -15.12 -21.42 9.35
CA ILE A 140 -15.03 -20.10 8.72
C ILE A 140 -14.57 -19.11 9.79
N TYR A 141 -13.47 -18.44 9.52
CA TYR A 141 -13.05 -17.29 10.31
C TYR A 141 -13.72 -16.03 9.78
N THR A 142 -14.16 -15.17 10.68
CA THR A 142 -14.78 -13.90 10.34
C THR A 142 -14.13 -12.77 11.11
N ILE A 143 -14.11 -11.58 10.52
CA ILE A 143 -13.63 -10.36 11.18
C ILE A 143 -14.72 -9.28 11.15
N CYS A 144 -14.93 -8.66 12.30
CA CYS A 144 -15.85 -7.53 12.48
C CYS A 144 -15.22 -6.18 12.14
N MET A 145 -16.06 -5.17 11.92
CA MET A 145 -15.63 -3.77 11.79
C MET A 145 -14.82 -3.28 13.00
N ASN A 146 -15.18 -3.70 14.21
CA ASN A 146 -14.43 -3.38 15.43
C ASN A 146 -13.15 -4.20 15.64
N GLY A 147 -12.75 -5.03 14.66
CA GLY A 147 -11.54 -5.86 14.71
C GLY A 147 -11.63 -7.11 15.57
N LYS A 148 -12.82 -7.52 16.03
CA LYS A 148 -12.98 -8.83 16.66
C LYS A 148 -12.96 -9.94 15.63
N LEU A 149 -12.20 -10.99 15.92
CA LEU A 149 -12.21 -12.23 15.15
C LEU A 149 -13.26 -13.18 15.75
N GLY A 150 -14.01 -13.86 14.90
CA GLY A 150 -14.89 -14.94 15.32
C GLY A 150 -14.76 -16.17 14.43
N ILE A 151 -15.35 -17.25 14.92
CA ILE A 151 -15.28 -18.56 14.28
C ILE A 151 -16.71 -19.07 14.12
N ILE A 152 -17.00 -19.58 12.93
CA ILE A 152 -18.23 -20.26 12.58
C ILE A 152 -17.87 -21.69 12.22
N GLU A 153 -18.43 -22.66 12.93
CA GLU A 153 -18.22 -24.09 12.65
C GLU A 153 -19.49 -24.67 12.03
N ASP A 154 -19.34 -25.33 10.87
CA ASP A 154 -20.45 -25.98 10.16
C ASP A 154 -20.64 -27.40 10.71
N GLY A 155 -21.37 -27.50 11.83
CA GLY A 155 -21.84 -28.76 12.41
C GLY A 155 -23.32 -29.03 12.11
N PRO A 156 -23.95 -30.06 12.73
CA PRO A 156 -25.40 -30.29 12.63
C PRO A 156 -26.23 -29.09 13.14
N LYS A 157 -25.63 -28.24 13.98
CA LYS A 157 -26.06 -26.87 14.23
C LYS A 157 -24.85 -25.97 14.03
N ILE A 158 -25.05 -24.81 13.43
CA ILE A 158 -23.99 -23.81 13.32
C ILE A 158 -23.69 -23.27 14.71
N THR A 159 -22.45 -23.41 15.14
CA THR A 159 -21.92 -22.77 16.35
C THR A 159 -21.14 -21.52 15.96
N MET A 160 -21.42 -20.42 16.67
CA MET A 160 -20.75 -19.14 16.45
C MET A 160 -20.09 -18.70 17.73
N THR A 161 -18.76 -18.70 17.72
CA THR A 161 -17.99 -18.31 18.88
C THR A 161 -17.33 -16.97 18.57
N ALA A 162 -17.80 -15.91 19.24
CA ALA A 162 -17.05 -14.67 19.31
C ALA A 162 -15.83 -14.94 20.19
N SER A 163 -14.63 -14.80 19.65
CA SER A 163 -13.43 -15.08 20.42
C SER A 163 -13.14 -13.88 21.34
N PHE A 164 -13.66 -13.93 22.57
CA PHE A 164 -13.40 -12.91 23.60
C PHE A 164 -11.92 -12.89 24.06
N LEU A 165 -11.12 -13.88 23.64
CA LEU A 165 -9.77 -14.15 24.13
C LEU A 165 -8.66 -13.91 23.09
N LEU A 166 -8.99 -13.60 21.83
CA LEU A 166 -8.00 -13.11 20.87
C LEU A 166 -7.71 -11.65 21.22
N SER A 167 -6.43 -11.28 21.34
CA SER A 167 -6.06 -9.87 21.48
C SER A 167 -6.75 -9.10 20.36
N THR A 168 -7.42 -8.00 20.68
CA THR A 168 -8.01 -7.15 19.65
C THR A 168 -6.93 -6.85 18.62
N VAL A 169 -7.24 -7.08 17.34
CA VAL A 169 -6.30 -6.78 16.23
C VAL A 169 -5.63 -5.44 16.53
N PRO A 170 -4.30 -5.30 16.41
CA PRO A 170 -3.55 -4.06 16.65
C PRO A 170 -3.94 -2.99 15.62
N THR A 171 -5.16 -2.49 15.78
CA THR A 171 -5.89 -1.65 14.85
C THR A 171 -6.71 -0.67 15.66
N ASP A 172 -6.83 0.55 15.14
CA ASP A 172 -7.84 1.47 15.62
C ASP A 172 -9.22 0.86 15.33
N LYS A 173 -10.02 0.65 16.39
CA LYS A 173 -11.37 0.09 16.33
C LYS A 173 -12.36 1.01 15.61
N ILE A 174 -11.98 2.28 15.44
CA ILE A 174 -12.83 3.37 14.95
C ILE A 174 -12.30 3.90 13.61
N ALA A 175 -11.10 3.51 13.19
CA ALA A 175 -10.57 3.89 11.88
C ALA A 175 -11.36 3.25 10.74
N MET A 176 -11.50 4.02 9.67
CA MET A 176 -12.00 3.51 8.40
C MET A 176 -10.89 2.77 7.64
N TYR A 177 -11.23 1.64 7.03
CA TYR A 177 -10.32 0.86 6.19
C TYR A 177 -10.78 0.92 4.73
N LYS A 178 -9.85 1.14 3.80
CA LYS A 178 -10.06 0.86 2.37
C LYS A 178 -10.16 -0.64 2.14
N ARG A 179 -9.36 -1.43 2.86
CA ARG A 179 -9.40 -2.90 2.82
C ARG A 179 -9.17 -3.48 4.20
N ARG A 180 -9.91 -4.54 4.48
CA ARG A 180 -9.74 -5.36 5.68
C ARG A 180 -10.24 -6.76 5.37
N GLN A 181 -9.33 -7.61 4.90
CA GLN A 181 -9.67 -8.93 4.37
C GLN A 181 -8.85 -10.03 5.05
N LEU A 182 -9.50 -11.16 5.31
CA LEU A 182 -8.85 -12.37 5.81
C LEU A 182 -8.42 -13.22 4.62
N VAL A 183 -7.21 -13.75 4.69
CA VAL A 183 -6.63 -14.63 3.68
C VAL A 183 -6.18 -15.90 4.37
N SER A 184 -6.62 -17.05 3.87
CA SER A 184 -6.17 -18.36 4.34
C SER A 184 -5.12 -18.92 3.39
N TYR A 185 -4.01 -19.40 3.93
CA TYR A 185 -3.03 -20.15 3.16
C TYR A 185 -2.56 -21.36 3.99
N GLN A 186 -2.85 -22.57 3.52
CA GLN A 186 -2.57 -23.80 4.27
C GLN A 186 -3.15 -23.72 5.70
N ASN A 187 -2.29 -23.71 6.73
CA ASN A 187 -2.65 -23.57 8.14
C ASN A 187 -2.34 -22.18 8.71
N GLN A 188 -2.10 -21.19 7.86
CA GLN A 188 -1.84 -19.80 8.25
C GLN A 188 -3.05 -18.94 7.92
N LEU A 189 -3.48 -18.16 8.91
CA LEU A 189 -4.52 -17.15 8.75
C LEU A 189 -3.85 -15.78 8.74
N LEU A 190 -4.03 -15.05 7.65
CA LEU A 190 -3.48 -13.73 7.45
C LEU A 190 -4.61 -12.69 7.44
N LEU A 191 -4.33 -11.51 7.96
CA LEU A 191 -5.20 -10.35 7.89
C LEU A 191 -4.48 -9.26 7.09
N VAL A 192 -5.08 -8.87 5.98
CA VAL A 192 -4.55 -7.84 5.08
C VAL A 192 -5.38 -6.58 5.19
N GLN A 193 -4.75 -5.45 5.50
CA GLN A 193 -5.43 -4.20 5.79
C GLN A 193 -4.80 -3.01 5.07
N GLN A 194 -5.65 -2.07 4.70
CA GLN A 194 -5.26 -0.76 4.19
C GLN A 194 -6.21 0.28 4.79
N LYS A 195 -5.67 1.25 5.53
CA LYS A 195 -6.47 2.32 6.15
C LYS A 195 -6.97 3.33 5.11
N LEU A 196 -8.09 3.98 5.39
CA LEU A 196 -8.60 5.11 4.61
C LEU A 196 -7.82 6.38 5.00
N GLY A 197 -7.45 7.23 4.04
CA GLY A 197 -6.74 8.49 4.32
C GLY A 197 -5.26 8.37 4.73
N SER A 198 -4.82 7.23 5.26
CA SER A 198 -3.41 6.96 5.63
C SER A 198 -2.53 6.67 4.41
N PRO A 199 -1.18 6.81 4.53
CA PRO A 199 -0.26 6.38 3.48
C PRO A 199 -0.55 4.97 3.01
N SER A 200 -0.44 4.77 1.70
CA SER A 200 -1.06 3.69 0.93
C SER A 200 -0.54 2.27 1.23
N VAL A 201 0.23 2.09 2.31
CA VAL A 201 0.90 0.85 2.71
C VAL A 201 -0.14 -0.21 3.07
N ILE A 202 0.03 -1.38 2.48
CA ILE A 202 -0.74 -2.56 2.83
C ILE A 202 -0.04 -3.22 4.02
N GLU A 203 -0.78 -3.39 5.11
CA GLU A 203 -0.31 -4.13 6.27
C GLU A 203 -0.78 -5.58 6.16
N VAL A 204 0.14 -6.53 6.36
CA VAL A 204 -0.18 -7.95 6.46
C VAL A 204 0.17 -8.43 7.86
N TRP A 205 -0.79 -9.05 8.52
CA TRP A 205 -0.67 -9.56 9.89
C TRP A 205 -0.90 -11.06 9.87
N ASN A 206 0.05 -11.82 10.39
CA ASN A 206 -0.16 -13.23 10.68
C ASN A 206 -0.94 -13.38 11.99
N VAL A 207 -1.95 -14.25 11.98
CA VAL A 207 -2.76 -14.59 13.15
C VAL A 207 -2.25 -15.90 13.71
N ASP A 208 -1.48 -15.81 14.79
CA ASP A 208 -1.07 -17.00 15.52
C ASP A 208 -2.23 -17.51 16.36
N LEU A 209 -2.84 -18.61 15.91
CA LEU A 209 -3.98 -19.24 16.58
C LEU A 209 -3.59 -19.90 17.91
N THR A 210 -2.30 -20.21 18.12
CA THR A 210 -1.79 -20.84 19.34
C THR A 210 -1.59 -19.81 20.45
N THR A 211 -0.88 -18.72 20.16
CA THR A 211 -0.64 -17.62 21.11
C THR A 211 -1.78 -16.61 21.14
N LYS A 212 -2.69 -16.66 20.15
CA LYS A 212 -3.82 -15.75 19.97
C LYS A 212 -3.38 -14.30 19.79
N GLN A 213 -2.26 -14.10 19.10
CA GLN A 213 -1.67 -12.80 18.85
C GLN A 213 -1.55 -12.51 17.35
N PHE A 214 -1.52 -11.22 17.03
CA PHE A 214 -1.23 -10.73 15.69
C PHE A 214 0.24 -10.33 15.62
N SER A 215 0.95 -10.86 14.62
CA SER A 215 2.32 -10.47 14.32
C SER A 215 2.36 -9.80 12.95
N ARG A 216 2.84 -8.56 12.88
CA ARG A 216 3.02 -7.87 11.60
C ARG A 216 4.09 -8.59 10.78
N MET A 217 3.80 -8.80 9.51
CA MET A 217 4.74 -9.34 8.55
C MET A 217 5.41 -8.19 7.80
N PHE A 218 6.73 -8.26 7.67
CA PHE A 218 7.54 -7.34 6.86
C PHE A 218 8.09 -8.02 5.59
N ASP A 219 8.01 -9.35 5.53
CA ASP A 219 8.28 -10.20 4.37
C ASP A 219 7.14 -11.22 4.26
N LEU A 220 6.66 -11.49 3.03
CA LEU A 220 5.65 -12.51 2.77
C LEU A 220 6.27 -13.89 2.52
N ASN A 221 7.60 -14.03 2.60
CA ASN A 221 8.35 -15.27 2.44
C ASN A 221 8.01 -16.01 1.14
N GLY A 222 7.90 -15.27 0.03
CA GLY A 222 7.58 -15.85 -1.27
C GLY A 222 6.08 -16.00 -1.56
N LEU A 223 5.18 -15.48 -0.72
CA LEU A 223 3.75 -15.53 -0.99
C LEU A 223 3.29 -14.43 -1.96
N TYR A 224 2.33 -14.78 -2.82
CA TYR A 224 1.46 -13.83 -3.49
C TYR A 224 0.09 -13.85 -2.84
N ILE A 225 -0.43 -12.65 -2.55
CA ILE A 225 -1.78 -12.48 -2.05
C ILE A 225 -2.61 -11.77 -3.12
N PHE A 226 -3.78 -12.30 -3.43
CA PHE A 226 -4.72 -11.71 -4.36
C PHE A 226 -5.97 -11.26 -3.62
N LEU A 227 -6.31 -10.00 -3.77
CA LEU A 227 -7.44 -9.36 -3.13
C LEU A 227 -8.35 -8.75 -4.19
N SER A 228 -9.64 -9.01 -4.09
CA SER A 228 -10.64 -8.22 -4.80
C SER A 228 -11.90 -8.14 -3.96
N ARG A 229 -12.91 -7.43 -4.45
CA ARG A 229 -14.17 -7.27 -3.73
C ARG A 229 -14.78 -8.65 -3.42
N GLY A 230 -14.82 -9.01 -2.14
CA GLY A 230 -15.39 -10.29 -1.67
C GLY A 230 -14.57 -11.54 -2.03
N TYR A 231 -13.33 -11.40 -2.51
CA TYR A 231 -12.43 -12.52 -2.79
C TYR A 231 -11.03 -12.27 -2.24
N SER A 232 -10.42 -13.33 -1.76
CA SER A 232 -9.12 -13.31 -1.10
C SER A 232 -8.46 -14.67 -1.28
N SER A 233 -7.24 -14.72 -1.80
CA SER A 233 -6.49 -15.96 -1.96
C SER A 233 -4.99 -15.71 -1.81
N ALA A 234 -4.25 -16.77 -1.51
CA ALA A 234 -2.80 -16.73 -1.46
C ALA A 234 -2.20 -17.97 -2.11
N ILE A 235 -1.05 -17.79 -2.76
CA ILE A 235 -0.26 -18.86 -3.38
C ILE A 235 1.22 -18.65 -3.04
N ASN A 236 1.99 -19.73 -3.02
CA ASN A 236 3.44 -19.67 -2.83
C ASN A 236 4.15 -19.61 -4.18
N ALA A 237 5.07 -18.66 -4.32
CA ALA A 237 5.88 -18.40 -5.52
C ALA A 237 7.30 -17.97 -5.08
N PRO A 238 8.18 -18.93 -4.73
CA PRO A 238 9.46 -18.62 -4.08
C PRO A 238 10.41 -17.71 -4.88
N ASP A 239 10.37 -17.76 -6.21
CA ASP A 239 11.33 -17.03 -7.07
C ASP A 239 10.92 -15.59 -7.40
N GLN A 240 9.65 -15.23 -7.18
CA GLN A 240 9.10 -13.90 -7.52
C GLN A 240 8.09 -13.35 -6.49
N GLY A 241 7.87 -14.07 -5.38
CA GLY A 241 6.88 -13.76 -4.34
C GLY A 241 7.14 -12.46 -3.60
N ASN A 242 6.29 -12.14 -2.62
CA ASN A 242 6.26 -10.87 -1.85
C ASN A 242 5.45 -9.74 -2.46
N CYS A 243 4.36 -10.08 -3.14
CA CYS A 243 3.43 -9.10 -3.70
C CYS A 243 2.00 -9.31 -3.24
N VAL A 244 1.29 -8.20 -3.01
CA VAL A 244 -0.16 -8.17 -2.85
C VAL A 244 -0.78 -7.56 -4.09
N TYR A 245 -1.54 -8.36 -4.83
CA TYR A 245 -2.29 -7.97 -6.01
C TYR A 245 -3.70 -7.57 -5.62
N PHE A 246 -4.20 -6.46 -6.16
CA PHE A 246 -5.54 -5.99 -5.85
C PHE A 246 -6.20 -5.11 -6.90
N THR A 247 -7.53 -4.98 -6.83
CA THR A 247 -8.30 -3.99 -7.58
C THR A 247 -8.80 -2.87 -6.65
N GLU A 248 -8.90 -1.62 -7.15
CA GLU A 248 -9.19 -0.44 -6.30
C GLU A 248 -10.67 -0.28 -5.88
N ASP A 249 -11.60 -0.99 -6.52
CA ASP A 249 -13.04 -0.75 -6.41
C ASP A 249 -13.71 -1.47 -5.22
N ASP A 250 -13.40 -1.02 -4.00
CA ASP A 250 -14.09 -1.51 -2.79
C ASP A 250 -15.29 -0.65 -2.35
N TYR A 251 -15.40 0.62 -2.81
CA TYR A 251 -16.33 1.59 -2.22
C TYR A 251 -17.29 2.38 -3.16
N HIS A 252 -17.22 2.28 -4.49
CA HIS A 252 -18.12 3.08 -5.36
C HIS A 252 -18.77 2.33 -6.54
N TYR A 253 -19.92 2.89 -6.95
CA TYR A 253 -20.99 2.30 -7.76
C TYR A 253 -20.75 2.27 -9.29
N CYS A 254 -19.53 2.51 -9.76
CA CYS A 254 -19.27 2.76 -11.19
C CYS A 254 -18.88 1.46 -11.92
N ILE A 255 -19.85 0.89 -12.64
CA ILE A 255 -19.74 -0.38 -13.41
C ILE A 255 -19.18 -0.13 -14.81
N SER A 256 -18.15 0.70 -14.98
CA SER A 256 -17.68 0.97 -16.35
C SER A 256 -16.22 1.40 -16.42
N LYS A 257 -15.31 0.44 -16.30
CA LYS A 257 -14.14 0.21 -17.17
C LYS A 257 -13.23 -0.86 -16.54
N ARG A 258 -12.33 -1.44 -17.34
CA ARG A 258 -11.36 -2.49 -16.95
C ARG A 258 -10.77 -2.17 -15.57
N GLU A 259 -10.98 -3.03 -14.59
CA GLU A 259 -10.33 -2.89 -13.29
C GLU A 259 -8.82 -3.04 -13.49
N GLU A 260 -8.06 -1.99 -13.15
CA GLU A 260 -6.61 -2.05 -13.15
C GLU A 260 -6.15 -2.96 -12.02
N LEU A 261 -5.25 -3.91 -12.34
CA LEU A 261 -4.62 -4.74 -11.33
C LEU A 261 -3.42 -3.98 -10.75
N HIS A 262 -3.52 -3.61 -9.49
CA HIS A 262 -2.44 -3.02 -8.74
C HIS A 262 -1.61 -4.10 -8.07
N VAL A 263 -0.32 -3.82 -7.95
CA VAL A 263 0.64 -4.67 -7.23
C VAL A 263 1.27 -3.82 -6.15
N PHE A 264 1.22 -4.31 -4.92
CA PHE A 264 2.03 -3.81 -3.82
C PHE A 264 3.19 -4.78 -3.57
N ASP A 265 4.41 -4.33 -3.81
CA ASP A 265 5.63 -5.09 -3.57
C ASP A 265 6.12 -4.80 -2.14
N PHE A 266 6.18 -5.85 -1.33
CA PHE A 266 6.57 -5.78 0.08
C PHE A 266 8.04 -5.44 0.26
N LYS A 267 8.91 -5.85 -0.68
CA LYS A 267 10.37 -5.77 -0.54
C LYS A 267 10.84 -4.31 -0.47
N ASP A 268 10.28 -3.45 -1.32
CA ASP A 268 10.64 -2.03 -1.38
C ASP A 268 9.48 -1.08 -1.05
N GLN A 269 8.37 -1.64 -0.55
CA GLN A 269 7.13 -0.95 -0.17
C GLN A 269 6.61 -0.04 -1.26
N SER A 270 6.33 -0.63 -2.41
CA SER A 270 5.96 0.12 -3.60
C SER A 270 4.64 -0.30 -4.19
N ILE A 271 4.04 0.57 -4.97
CA ILE A 271 2.81 0.31 -5.69
C ILE A 271 2.98 0.64 -7.17
N PHE A 272 2.50 -0.27 -8.02
CA PHE A 272 2.47 -0.08 -9.47
C PHE A 272 1.26 -0.79 -10.08
N VAL A 273 0.99 -0.48 -11.35
CA VAL A 273 -0.04 -1.18 -12.13
C VAL A 273 0.62 -2.34 -12.86
N SER A 274 0.09 -3.55 -12.70
CA SER A 274 0.60 -4.73 -13.40
C SER A 274 0.40 -4.58 -14.90
N PRO A 275 1.42 -4.83 -15.74
CA PRO A 275 1.21 -4.99 -17.18
C PRO A 275 0.24 -6.16 -17.40
N GLN A 276 -0.89 -5.88 -18.06
CA GLN A 276 -2.01 -6.82 -18.22
C GLN A 276 -1.68 -8.02 -19.12
N GLU A 277 -0.47 -8.11 -19.70
CA GLU A 277 -0.12 -9.06 -20.75
C GLU A 277 -0.11 -10.53 -20.31
N ASN A 278 -0.05 -10.82 -19.00
CA ASN A 278 -0.04 -12.20 -18.47
C ASN A 278 -1.18 -12.54 -17.50
N ILE A 279 -2.09 -11.60 -17.20
CA ILE A 279 -3.19 -11.81 -16.23
C ILE A 279 -4.49 -11.29 -16.83
N CYS A 280 -5.24 -12.18 -17.49
CA CYS A 280 -6.60 -11.88 -17.95
C CYS A 280 -7.56 -11.84 -16.75
N ILE A 281 -7.79 -10.64 -16.20
CA ILE A 281 -8.95 -10.37 -15.33
C ILE A 281 -10.15 -10.18 -16.26
N HIS A 282 -10.90 -11.24 -16.50
CA HIS A 282 -12.13 -11.15 -17.27
C HIS A 282 -13.22 -10.45 -16.45
N ASN A 283 -13.83 -9.43 -17.05
CA ASN A 283 -14.94 -8.65 -16.50
C ASN A 283 -16.08 -9.54 -15.98
N ALA A 284 -16.13 -9.74 -14.67
CA ALA A 284 -17.36 -9.99 -13.92
C ALA A 284 -17.04 -9.77 -12.44
N TYR A 285 -17.98 -9.17 -11.70
CA TYR A 285 -17.94 -9.13 -10.23
C TYR A 285 -17.54 -10.52 -9.72
N ASN A 286 -16.43 -10.57 -8.99
CA ASN A 286 -15.91 -11.78 -8.33
C ASN A 286 -15.45 -12.90 -9.29
N SER A 287 -15.16 -12.61 -10.57
CA SER A 287 -14.45 -13.58 -11.39
C SER A 287 -13.16 -13.93 -10.65
N VAL A 288 -13.07 -15.20 -10.25
CA VAL A 288 -11.80 -15.84 -9.91
C VAL A 288 -10.85 -15.37 -11.00
N PRO A 289 -9.85 -14.54 -10.70
CA PRO A 289 -8.81 -14.35 -11.68
C PRO A 289 -8.33 -15.78 -11.89
N SER A 290 -8.35 -16.27 -13.13
CA SER A 290 -7.91 -17.61 -13.46
C SER A 290 -6.39 -17.69 -13.21
N LEU A 291 -6.01 -17.63 -11.94
CA LEU A 291 -4.67 -17.69 -11.37
C LEU A 291 -4.38 -19.15 -11.02
N MET A 292 -4.73 -20.04 -11.95
CA MET A 292 -4.19 -21.39 -12.03
C MET A 292 -3.26 -21.41 -13.25
N PRO A 293 -2.17 -22.19 -13.19
CA PRO A 293 -0.86 -21.83 -13.71
C PRO A 293 -0.80 -21.75 -15.24
N GLY A 294 -1.13 -20.57 -15.77
CA GLY A 294 -0.68 -20.11 -17.09
C GLY A 294 0.77 -19.58 -17.08
N ILE A 295 1.37 -19.44 -15.90
CA ILE A 295 2.77 -18.98 -15.73
C ILE A 295 3.78 -20.08 -16.10
N PHE A 296 3.35 -21.34 -16.29
CA PHE A 296 4.25 -22.47 -16.57
C PHE A 296 3.92 -23.30 -17.83
N LYS A 297 3.25 -22.72 -18.83
CA LYS A 297 3.01 -23.42 -20.12
C LYS A 297 3.16 -22.52 -21.35
N THR A 298 4.34 -21.93 -21.50
CA THR A 298 4.84 -21.51 -22.82
C THR A 298 6.36 -21.48 -22.82
N GLN A 299 6.97 -22.66 -22.78
CA GLN A 299 8.26 -22.95 -23.45
C GLN A 299 8.59 -24.46 -23.45
N GLN A 300 7.58 -25.32 -23.57
CA GLN A 300 7.81 -26.70 -24.00
C GLN A 300 6.80 -26.99 -25.12
N ASN A 301 7.36 -27.31 -26.29
CA ASN A 301 6.71 -27.64 -27.56
C ASN A 301 6.52 -26.47 -28.55
N ALA A 302 7.64 -25.93 -29.01
CA ALA A 302 7.83 -25.65 -30.43
C ALA A 302 9.32 -25.84 -30.77
N GLY A 303 9.64 -26.95 -31.47
CA GLY A 303 10.92 -27.12 -32.15
C GLY A 303 12.04 -27.81 -31.38
N ASP A 304 11.77 -28.94 -30.72
CA ASP A 304 12.82 -29.88 -30.30
C ASP A 304 12.82 -31.04 -31.31
N ASP A 305 13.29 -30.77 -32.53
CA ASP A 305 13.62 -31.79 -33.54
C ASP A 305 14.53 -31.28 -34.69
N ASP A 306 15.13 -30.08 -34.62
CA ASP A 306 15.97 -29.59 -35.74
C ASP A 306 17.21 -28.76 -35.35
N LEU A 307 17.71 -28.90 -34.10
CA LEU A 307 18.92 -28.19 -33.63
C LEU A 307 19.95 -29.09 -32.92
N LYS A 308 19.93 -30.40 -33.20
CA LYS A 308 20.97 -31.33 -32.71
C LYS A 308 22.16 -31.53 -33.66
N ASP A 309 22.11 -31.01 -34.89
CA ASP A 309 23.15 -31.28 -35.91
C ASP A 309 24.01 -30.06 -36.28
N LYS A 310 24.04 -28.99 -35.48
CA LYS A 310 24.90 -27.81 -35.75
C LYS A 310 25.63 -27.23 -34.53
N LEU A 311 25.88 -28.04 -33.51
CA LEU A 311 26.76 -27.65 -32.40
C LEU A 311 27.93 -28.62 -32.22
N ASP A 312 28.51 -29.08 -33.33
CA ASP A 312 29.76 -29.88 -33.32
C ASP A 312 30.85 -29.35 -34.29
N GLU A 313 30.67 -28.16 -34.88
CA GLU A 313 31.74 -27.49 -35.65
C GLU A 313 31.84 -26.02 -35.27
N LEU A 314 32.60 -25.73 -34.20
CA LEU A 314 33.37 -24.47 -34.02
C LEU A 314 34.17 -24.43 -32.71
N THR A 315 34.50 -25.57 -32.12
CA THR A 315 35.50 -25.66 -31.03
C THR A 315 36.68 -26.51 -31.44
N GLN A 316 37.51 -25.98 -32.34
CA GLN A 316 38.95 -26.24 -32.35
C GLN A 316 39.63 -25.27 -33.32
N ASP A 317 40.33 -24.27 -32.79
CA ASP A 317 41.70 -24.03 -33.23
C ASP A 317 42.51 -23.18 -32.24
N ASN A 318 43.45 -23.87 -31.62
CA ASN A 318 44.81 -23.46 -31.26
C ASN A 318 45.08 -22.09 -30.61
N TRP A 319 45.23 -22.10 -29.29
CA TRP A 319 46.30 -21.34 -28.63
C TRP A 319 47.23 -22.31 -27.89
N LEU A 320 48.48 -22.34 -28.36
CA LEU A 320 49.56 -23.16 -27.81
C LEU A 320 49.75 -22.87 -26.31
N TYR A 321 49.86 -23.97 -25.56
CA TYR A 321 50.44 -23.99 -24.22
C TYR A 321 51.91 -23.55 -24.28
N THR A 322 52.18 -22.30 -23.92
CA THR A 322 53.46 -21.96 -23.30
C THR A 322 53.25 -22.05 -21.80
N LYS A 323 53.86 -23.06 -21.16
CA LYS A 323 53.98 -23.13 -19.70
C LYS A 323 54.78 -21.92 -19.22
N GLU A 324 54.11 -20.80 -18.95
CA GLU A 324 54.62 -19.82 -18.02
C GLU A 324 54.12 -20.17 -16.63
N GLN A 325 55.08 -20.25 -15.71
CA GLN A 325 54.88 -20.57 -14.31
C GLN A 325 53.83 -19.62 -13.72
N ILE A 326 52.81 -20.19 -13.07
CA ILE A 326 51.92 -19.46 -12.19
C ILE A 326 52.77 -18.95 -11.02
N VAL A 327 53.28 -17.73 -11.15
CA VAL A 327 53.64 -16.91 -9.99
C VAL A 327 52.31 -16.43 -9.42
N GLN A 328 52.00 -16.83 -8.19
CA GLN A 328 50.91 -16.22 -7.45
C GLN A 328 51.18 -14.71 -7.35
N PRO A 329 50.27 -13.81 -7.79
CA PRO A 329 50.33 -12.44 -7.36
C PRO A 329 49.69 -12.41 -5.97
N SER A 330 50.51 -12.36 -4.94
CA SER A 330 50.11 -12.14 -3.55
C SER A 330 49.55 -10.74 -3.28
N ASN A 331 49.35 -9.91 -4.31
CA ASN A 331 48.98 -8.51 -4.16
C ASN A 331 47.72 -8.22 -4.99
N ASN A 332 46.70 -7.69 -4.34
CA ASN A 332 45.49 -7.21 -4.99
C ASN A 332 45.89 -6.12 -5.99
N ILE A 333 45.37 -6.13 -7.23
CA ILE A 333 45.67 -5.10 -8.27
C ILE A 333 45.49 -3.66 -7.73
N CYS A 334 44.60 -3.56 -6.76
CA CYS A 334 44.24 -2.41 -5.96
C CYS A 334 45.38 -1.82 -5.13
N ASP A 335 46.32 -2.65 -4.64
CA ASP A 335 47.49 -2.22 -3.86
C ASP A 335 48.65 -1.73 -4.73
N LEU A 336 48.58 -1.94 -6.06
CA LEU A 336 49.56 -1.48 -7.04
C LEU A 336 49.26 -0.09 -7.60
N LEU A 337 48.08 0.47 -7.34
CA LEU A 337 47.72 1.82 -7.78
C LEU A 337 48.42 2.87 -6.90
N PRO A 338 49.00 3.94 -7.48
CA PRO A 338 49.47 5.09 -6.72
C PRO A 338 48.37 5.68 -5.82
N PHE A 339 48.74 6.14 -4.62
CA PHE A 339 47.82 6.68 -3.62
C PHE A 339 46.90 7.77 -4.18
N ASP A 340 47.46 8.66 -5.01
CA ASP A 340 46.76 9.79 -5.65
C ASP A 340 45.66 9.30 -6.61
N LEU A 341 45.87 8.18 -7.30
CA LEU A 341 44.88 7.55 -8.16
C LEU A 341 43.81 6.84 -7.34
N GLN A 342 44.18 6.18 -6.24
CA GLN A 342 43.21 5.58 -5.31
C GLN A 342 42.31 6.63 -4.64
N GLU A 343 42.86 7.79 -4.28
CA GLU A 343 42.10 8.93 -3.75
C GLU A 343 41.15 9.50 -4.83
N LYS A 344 41.63 9.62 -6.06
CA LYS A 344 40.80 10.11 -7.17
C LYS A 344 39.66 9.14 -7.48
N ILE A 345 39.93 7.83 -7.45
CA ILE A 345 38.91 6.78 -7.57
C ILE A 345 37.91 6.89 -6.42
N SER A 346 38.35 7.04 -5.16
CA SER A 346 37.42 7.17 -4.04
C SER A 346 36.52 8.40 -4.16
N ARG A 347 37.04 9.55 -4.61
CA ARG A 347 36.24 10.75 -4.90
C ARG A 347 35.26 10.58 -6.05
N ILE A 348 35.66 9.91 -7.12
CA ILE A 348 34.77 9.61 -8.26
C ILE A 348 33.63 8.69 -7.80
N LEU A 349 33.96 7.63 -7.06
CA LEU A 349 32.98 6.70 -6.51
C LEU A 349 32.04 7.40 -5.53
N LEU A 350 32.54 8.31 -4.69
CA LEU A 350 31.72 9.12 -3.77
C LEU A 350 30.65 9.93 -4.52
N ILE A 351 31.03 10.50 -5.67
CA ILE A 351 30.17 11.39 -6.47
C ILE A 351 29.19 10.58 -7.33
N GLN A 352 29.60 9.42 -7.84
CA GLN A 352 28.85 8.68 -8.85
C GLN A 352 28.03 7.52 -8.28
N ASP A 353 28.54 6.82 -7.26
CA ASP A 353 27.88 5.64 -6.70
C ASP A 353 28.34 5.36 -5.27
N ALA A 354 27.52 5.75 -4.29
CA ALA A 354 27.86 5.52 -2.90
C ALA A 354 27.89 4.02 -2.51
N HIS A 355 27.24 3.13 -3.28
CA HIS A 355 27.36 1.70 -3.05
C HIS A 355 28.76 1.20 -3.42
N SER A 356 29.28 1.57 -4.60
CA SER A 356 30.68 1.32 -4.97
C SER A 356 31.67 2.03 -4.04
N TYR A 357 31.35 3.22 -3.53
CA TYR A 357 32.15 3.90 -2.51
C TYR A 357 32.20 3.10 -1.20
N MET A 358 31.06 2.56 -0.74
CA MET A 358 31.02 1.72 0.45
C MET A 358 31.75 0.39 0.23
N ASN A 359 31.64 -0.23 -0.94
CA ASN A 359 32.39 -1.43 -1.28
C ASN A 359 33.90 -1.14 -1.33
N PHE A 360 34.31 -0.03 -1.95
CA PHE A 360 35.69 0.45 -1.97
C PHE A 360 36.25 0.58 -0.55
N ARG A 361 35.46 1.10 0.40
CA ARG A 361 35.85 1.18 1.82
C ARG A 361 36.02 -0.16 2.53
N THR A 362 35.40 -1.23 2.03
CA THR A 362 35.44 -2.56 2.66
C THR A 362 36.61 -3.43 2.22
N VAL A 363 37.29 -3.08 1.11
CA VAL A 363 38.34 -3.91 0.51
C VAL A 363 39.59 -4.02 1.40
N SER A 364 40.08 -2.89 1.94
CA SER A 364 41.30 -2.87 2.77
C SER A 364 41.29 -1.73 3.78
N LYS A 365 42.16 -1.82 4.80
CA LYS A 365 42.34 -0.72 5.78
C LYS A 365 42.84 0.57 5.13
N SER A 366 43.70 0.45 4.10
CA SER A 366 44.24 1.59 3.33
C SER A 366 43.12 2.32 2.56
N TRP A 367 42.25 1.55 1.91
CA TRP A 367 41.13 2.12 1.16
C TRP A 367 40.06 2.72 2.08
N LYS A 368 39.87 2.11 3.25
CA LYS A 368 39.01 2.66 4.30
C LYS A 368 39.51 4.00 4.84
N SER A 369 40.82 4.26 4.84
CA SER A 369 41.39 5.59 5.17
C SER A 369 41.32 6.58 4.00
N LEU A 370 41.50 6.10 2.76
CA LEU A 370 41.43 6.91 1.52
C LEU A 370 40.02 7.33 1.12
N ALA A 371 39.01 6.61 1.62
CA ALA A 371 37.59 6.86 1.42
C ALA A 371 36.97 7.11 2.79
N PRO A 372 37.00 8.36 3.29
CA PRO A 372 36.58 8.64 4.63
C PRO A 372 35.11 8.33 4.88
N ARG A 373 34.73 8.23 6.16
CA ARG A 373 33.31 8.13 6.53
C ARG A 373 32.58 9.34 5.95
N MET A 374 31.47 9.10 5.25
CA MET A 374 30.52 10.16 4.96
C MET A 374 30.04 10.71 6.30
N CYS A 375 30.43 11.93 6.61
CA CYS A 375 29.92 12.67 7.74
C CYS A 375 29.06 13.78 7.21
N TRP A 376 27.78 13.73 7.57
CA TRP A 376 26.85 14.83 7.39
C TRP A 376 27.26 15.91 8.38
N LYS A 377 28.04 16.90 7.93
CA LYS A 377 28.33 18.07 8.76
C LYS A 377 27.14 19.01 8.68
N VAL A 378 26.55 19.31 9.84
CA VAL A 378 25.66 20.46 10.02
C VAL A 378 26.57 21.67 10.11
N ASP A 379 26.64 22.50 9.07
CA ASP A 379 27.47 23.70 9.10
C ASP A 379 26.74 24.82 9.88
N VAL A 380 26.85 24.78 11.21
CA VAL A 380 26.12 25.71 12.12
C VAL A 380 26.67 27.14 12.04
N ASN A 381 27.86 27.35 11.46
CA ASN A 381 28.61 28.62 11.51
C ASN A 381 28.89 29.26 10.15
N SER A 382 28.33 28.79 9.03
CA SER A 382 28.63 29.40 7.72
C SER A 382 27.83 30.70 7.51
N THR A 383 28.37 31.84 7.96
CA THR A 383 28.04 33.15 7.39
C THR A 383 28.64 33.35 5.99
N HIS A 384 29.34 32.35 5.46
CA HIS A 384 29.92 32.36 4.13
C HIS A 384 29.34 31.25 3.27
N SER A 385 28.59 31.68 2.26
CA SER A 385 28.18 30.95 1.08
C SER A 385 29.40 30.39 0.33
N SER A 386 29.87 29.21 0.71
CA SER A 386 30.77 28.40 -0.12
C SER A 386 30.00 27.27 -0.79
N GLY A 387 29.35 27.59 -1.92
CA GLY A 387 29.24 26.70 -3.07
C GLY A 387 28.30 25.48 -3.05
N SER A 388 27.60 25.12 -1.97
CA SER A 388 26.61 24.03 -2.04
C SER A 388 25.37 24.48 -2.82
N SER A 389 25.02 23.80 -3.90
CA SER A 389 23.79 24.11 -4.62
C SER A 389 22.59 23.73 -3.74
N LEU A 390 21.48 24.49 -3.78
CA LEU A 390 20.25 24.13 -3.03
C LEU A 390 19.75 22.70 -3.30
N GLN A 391 20.22 22.10 -4.40
CA GLN A 391 19.88 20.76 -4.89
C GLN A 391 20.59 19.67 -4.09
N ASP A 392 21.72 19.98 -3.46
CA ASP A 392 22.48 19.05 -2.61
C ASP A 392 21.81 18.84 -1.24
N CYS A 393 20.85 19.69 -0.90
CA CYS A 393 20.16 19.73 0.39
C CYS A 393 18.80 19.00 0.40
N VAL A 394 18.39 18.36 -0.70
CA VAL A 394 17.11 17.65 -0.80
C VAL A 394 17.31 16.16 -1.01
N TRP A 395 16.67 15.38 -0.15
CA TRP A 395 16.80 13.93 -0.13
C TRP A 395 15.43 13.27 0.04
N LEU A 396 15.20 12.20 -0.71
CA LEU A 396 14.11 11.28 -0.46
C LEU A 396 14.58 10.25 0.57
N LEU A 397 14.04 10.33 1.78
CA LEU A 397 14.34 9.39 2.86
C LEU A 397 13.37 8.20 2.83
N SER A 398 13.93 7.00 2.98
CA SER A 398 13.23 5.77 3.33
C SER A 398 13.88 5.14 4.56
N ILE A 399 13.09 4.46 5.40
CA ILE A 399 13.56 3.74 6.58
C ILE A 399 13.18 2.27 6.42
N ASN A 400 14.16 1.38 6.53
CA ASN A 400 13.90 -0.03 6.74
C ASN A 400 13.44 -0.23 8.19
N GLN A 401 12.22 -0.75 8.35
CA GLN A 401 11.61 -0.92 9.67
C GLN A 401 12.21 -2.10 10.44
N GLU A 402 12.94 -3.02 9.80
CA GLU A 402 13.54 -4.16 10.50
C GLU A 402 14.82 -3.77 11.24
N ASP A 403 15.72 -3.06 10.57
CA ASP A 403 17.07 -2.74 11.07
C ASP A 403 17.33 -1.24 11.30
N GLY A 404 16.39 -0.37 10.91
CA GLY A 404 16.54 1.08 10.99
C GLY A 404 17.49 1.68 9.94
N LEU A 405 17.84 0.93 8.89
CA LEU A 405 18.65 1.44 7.78
C LEU A 405 17.90 2.54 7.03
N CYS A 406 18.47 3.73 7.04
CA CYS A 406 17.97 4.87 6.29
C CYS A 406 18.62 4.92 4.90
N THR A 407 17.78 4.99 3.86
CA THR A 407 18.22 5.22 2.48
C THR A 407 17.84 6.64 2.06
N LEU A 408 18.81 7.42 1.62
CA LEU A 408 18.67 8.81 1.21
C LEU A 408 18.99 8.92 -0.28
N TYR A 409 17.99 9.24 -1.09
CA TYR A 409 18.16 9.38 -2.54
C TYR A 409 18.06 10.85 -2.97
N ASN A 410 19.05 11.35 -3.71
CA ASN A 410 19.00 12.68 -4.30
C ASN A 410 18.57 12.60 -5.78
N PRO A 411 17.41 13.18 -6.14
CA PRO A 411 16.87 13.09 -7.50
C PRO A 411 17.63 13.92 -8.55
N PHE A 412 18.50 14.83 -8.14
CA PHE A 412 19.27 15.70 -9.04
C PHE A 412 20.62 15.12 -9.41
N THR A 413 21.29 14.49 -8.44
CA THR A 413 22.60 13.85 -8.62
C THR A 413 22.52 12.35 -8.90
N ASN A 414 21.33 11.75 -8.76
CA ASN A 414 21.13 10.30 -8.78
C ASN A 414 21.96 9.57 -7.71
N LEU A 415 22.35 10.28 -6.65
CA LEU A 415 23.17 9.75 -5.56
C LEU A 415 22.27 9.09 -4.51
N THR A 416 22.59 7.85 -4.16
CA THR A 416 21.96 7.14 -3.03
C THR A 416 22.96 7.02 -1.89
N CYS A 417 22.60 7.50 -0.70
CA CYS A 417 23.40 7.35 0.51
C CYS A 417 22.68 6.48 1.53
N TYR A 418 23.45 5.82 2.38
CA TYR A 418 22.94 4.94 3.44
C TYR A 418 23.38 5.45 4.81
N MET A 419 22.47 5.40 5.79
CA MET A 419 22.74 5.80 7.16
C MET A 419 22.12 4.82 8.13
N ASN A 420 22.92 4.30 9.06
CA ASN A 420 22.40 3.42 10.11
C ASN A 420 21.86 4.26 11.27
N ASN A 421 20.59 4.02 11.60
CA ASN A 421 19.98 4.59 12.79
C ASN A 421 19.03 3.57 13.45
N TYR A 422 19.60 2.77 14.37
CA TYR A 422 18.85 1.73 15.08
C TYR A 422 17.67 2.27 15.90
N GLU A 423 17.66 3.56 16.26
CA GLU A 423 16.49 4.21 16.89
C GLU A 423 15.28 4.29 15.96
N LEU A 424 15.47 4.11 14.66
CA LEU A 424 14.39 4.07 13.67
C LEU A 424 13.93 2.65 13.35
N ALA A 425 14.52 1.63 13.96
CA ALA A 425 14.02 0.26 13.86
C ALA A 425 12.60 0.17 14.49
N GLY A 426 11.68 -0.45 13.77
CA GLY A 426 10.27 -0.54 14.12
C GLY A 426 9.49 0.78 14.03
N CYS A 427 10.08 1.85 13.48
CA CYS A 427 9.44 3.15 13.37
C CYS A 427 8.81 3.40 12.00
N GLU A 428 7.71 4.15 11.99
CA GLU A 428 7.08 4.68 10.78
C GLU A 428 7.21 6.19 10.73
N ILE A 429 7.51 6.74 9.55
CA ILE A 429 7.52 8.19 9.36
C ILE A 429 6.08 8.69 9.26
N ARG A 430 5.71 9.61 10.14
CA ARG A 430 4.36 10.19 10.19
C ARG A 430 4.31 11.57 9.57
N TYR A 431 5.37 12.37 9.71
CA TYR A 431 5.50 13.67 9.05
C TYR A 431 6.97 14.11 8.98
N SER A 432 7.33 14.89 7.96
CA SER A 432 8.65 15.50 7.80
C SER A 432 8.53 16.96 7.41
N LYS A 433 9.21 17.83 8.16
CA LYS A 433 9.29 19.28 7.92
C LYS A 433 10.57 19.84 8.53
N ASP A 434 11.21 20.78 7.84
CA ASP A 434 12.39 21.52 8.30
C ASP A 434 13.53 20.62 8.80
N GLY A 435 13.79 19.50 8.12
CA GLY A 435 14.83 18.54 8.51
C GLY A 435 14.47 17.63 9.68
N VAL A 436 13.28 17.79 10.28
CA VAL A 436 12.81 17.05 11.45
C VAL A 436 11.75 16.03 11.03
N LEU A 437 11.84 14.83 11.61
CA LEU A 437 10.85 13.77 11.47
C LEU A 437 9.99 13.66 12.73
N LEU A 438 8.69 13.52 12.53
CA LEU A 438 7.79 12.95 13.52
C LEU A 438 7.60 11.47 13.15
N VAL A 439 7.99 10.58 14.06
CA VAL A 439 7.93 9.13 13.85
C VAL A 439 7.07 8.46 14.93
N SER A 440 6.45 7.34 14.59
CA SER A 440 5.77 6.46 15.54
C SER A 440 6.49 5.16 15.72
N ARG A 441 6.57 4.67 16.96
CA ARG A 441 7.05 3.32 17.28
C ARG A 441 5.90 2.53 17.90
N GLY A 442 5.32 1.64 17.10
CA GLY A 442 4.08 0.94 17.50
C GLY A 442 2.86 1.87 17.61
N PRO A 443 1.82 1.47 18.35
CA PRO A 443 0.49 2.11 18.28
C PRO A 443 0.36 3.43 19.06
N ARG A 444 1.21 3.67 20.07
CA ARG A 444 1.04 4.77 21.04
C ARG A 444 2.19 5.75 21.09
N SER A 445 3.40 5.28 20.83
CA SER A 445 4.61 6.09 21.00
C SER A 445 4.85 6.96 19.77
N LEU A 446 5.04 8.25 20.02
CA LEU A 446 5.53 9.22 19.04
C LEU A 446 6.75 9.94 19.60
N PHE A 447 7.66 10.32 18.73
CA PHE A 447 8.76 11.21 19.09
C PHE A 447 9.23 12.00 17.89
N PHE A 448 9.85 13.14 18.16
CA PHE A 448 10.60 13.86 17.15
C PHE A 448 12.02 13.34 17.08
N ILE A 449 12.55 13.26 15.86
CA ILE A 449 13.93 12.94 15.63
C ILE A 449 14.48 13.81 14.50
N GLU A 450 15.66 14.38 14.74
CA GLU A 450 16.48 14.94 13.68
C GLU A 450 17.41 13.82 13.20
N PRO A 451 17.19 13.20 12.03
CA PRO A 451 17.84 11.95 11.65
C PRO A 451 19.37 12.05 11.52
N PHE A 452 19.90 13.24 11.24
CA PHE A 452 21.33 13.47 11.02
C PHE A 452 22.10 13.72 12.33
N SER A 453 21.54 14.53 13.23
CA SER A 453 22.13 14.78 14.55
C SER A 453 21.77 13.71 15.58
N LYS A 454 20.74 12.90 15.27
CA LYS A 454 20.13 11.90 16.16
C LYS A 454 19.55 12.50 17.45
N ARG A 455 19.29 13.82 17.47
CA ARG A 455 18.56 14.47 18.57
C ARG A 455 17.12 13.95 18.58
N ILE A 456 16.64 13.55 19.75
CA ILE A 456 15.30 13.00 19.94
C ILE A 456 14.57 13.82 21.00
N ILE A 457 13.29 14.11 20.76
CA ILE A 457 12.36 14.63 21.76
C ILE A 457 11.24 13.62 21.92
N GLN A 458 11.20 12.97 23.08
CA GLN A 458 10.12 12.03 23.42
C GLN A 458 8.83 12.80 23.67
N LEU A 459 7.72 12.23 23.21
CA LEU A 459 6.38 12.78 23.45
C LEU A 459 5.63 11.87 24.43
N PRO A 460 4.67 12.40 25.18
CA PRO A 460 3.83 11.58 26.04
C PRO A 460 3.11 10.51 25.22
N ASP A 461 3.08 9.29 25.76
CA ASP A 461 2.36 8.20 25.15
C ASP A 461 0.87 8.50 25.08
N ARG A 462 0.25 8.06 23.99
CA ARG A 462 -1.19 8.21 23.79
C ARG A 462 -1.94 7.21 24.66
N THR A 463 -3.07 7.66 25.20
CA THR A 463 -4.01 6.79 25.93
C THR A 463 -4.74 5.82 24.99
N GLU A 464 -4.90 6.20 23.72
CA GLU A 464 -5.58 5.41 22.69
C GLU A 464 -4.60 4.91 21.62
N ASP A 465 -4.80 3.67 21.17
CA ASP A 465 -4.05 3.07 20.06
C ASP A 465 -4.41 3.76 18.73
N TYR A 466 -3.41 4.15 17.93
CA TYR A 466 -3.56 4.59 16.54
C TYR A 466 -4.53 5.77 16.28
N CYS A 467 -4.39 6.89 16.98
CA CYS A 467 -5.45 7.93 16.99
C CYS A 467 -5.60 8.84 15.74
N CYS A 468 -4.73 8.77 14.72
CA CYS A 468 -4.77 9.68 13.57
C CYS A 468 -4.32 9.00 12.28
N ASP A 469 -5.07 9.17 11.18
CA ASP A 469 -4.68 8.72 9.83
C ASP A 469 -3.48 9.52 9.33
N THR A 470 -3.53 10.84 9.58
CA THR A 470 -2.55 11.82 9.14
C THR A 470 -2.25 12.81 10.27
N VAL A 471 -1.02 13.33 10.30
CA VAL A 471 -0.53 14.22 11.36
C VAL A 471 0.48 15.21 10.79
N SER A 472 0.59 16.38 11.41
CA SER A 472 1.69 17.30 11.16
C SER A 472 1.97 18.16 12.39
N PHE A 473 3.02 18.97 12.31
CA PHE A 473 3.35 19.93 13.35
C PHE A 473 3.55 21.35 12.79
N SER A 474 3.30 22.35 13.63
CA SER A 474 3.32 23.76 13.23
C SER A 474 4.74 24.28 12.93
N ALA A 475 5.71 23.96 13.78
CA ALA A 475 7.09 24.45 13.72
C ALA A 475 8.10 23.41 14.22
N SER A 476 9.37 23.54 13.81
CA SER A 476 10.48 22.69 14.27
C SER A 476 10.57 22.71 15.82
N PRO A 477 10.49 21.56 16.49
CA PRO A 477 10.50 21.49 17.94
C PRO A 477 11.90 21.67 18.55
N PHE A 478 12.95 21.67 17.71
CA PHE A 478 14.33 21.88 18.14
C PHE A 478 14.75 23.35 18.13
N ASP A 479 14.05 24.17 17.34
CA ASP A 479 14.38 25.59 17.14
C ASP A 479 13.35 26.51 17.82
N TRP A 480 12.11 26.05 18.01
CA TRP A 480 11.01 26.86 18.53
C TRP A 480 10.34 26.20 19.74
N PRO A 481 10.07 26.94 20.83
CA PRO A 481 9.44 26.39 22.03
C PRO A 481 7.93 26.20 21.90
N ASN A 482 7.28 26.85 20.93
CA ASN A 482 5.81 26.91 20.80
C ASN A 482 5.31 26.11 19.59
N TRP A 483 5.60 24.81 19.56
CA TRP A 483 5.08 23.90 18.54
C TRP A 483 3.75 23.26 18.97
N ILE A 484 2.96 22.85 17.98
CA ILE A 484 1.70 22.13 18.14
C ILE A 484 1.71 20.97 17.16
N ILE A 485 1.46 19.76 17.65
CA ILE A 485 1.17 18.59 16.81
C ILE A 485 -0.34 18.53 16.62
N PHE A 486 -0.79 18.35 15.38
CA PHE A 486 -2.18 18.18 15.02
C PHE A 486 -2.33 16.89 14.21
N GLY A 487 -3.25 16.03 14.61
CA GLY A 487 -3.60 14.82 13.91
C GLY A 487 -5.10 14.64 13.78
N ILE A 488 -5.51 13.96 12.71
CA ILE A 488 -6.91 13.77 12.35
C ILE A 488 -7.13 12.38 11.75
N VAL A 489 -8.30 11.79 12.03
CA VAL A 489 -8.78 10.52 11.47
C VAL A 489 -10.25 10.66 11.07
N SER A 490 -10.62 10.06 9.93
CA SER A 490 -12.02 9.93 9.53
C SER A 490 -12.66 8.76 10.27
N LEU A 491 -13.70 9.02 11.07
CA LEU A 491 -14.49 7.95 11.72
C LEU A 491 -15.61 7.47 10.79
N ASP A 492 -16.24 8.42 10.10
CA ASP A 492 -17.15 8.17 8.97
C ASP A 492 -17.13 9.38 8.00
N LYS A 493 -18.12 9.47 7.11
CA LYS A 493 -18.23 10.59 6.16
C LYS A 493 -18.55 11.92 6.84
N TYR A 494 -19.16 11.92 8.02
CA TYR A 494 -19.69 13.07 8.73
C TYR A 494 -19.00 13.33 10.08
N LEU A 495 -18.17 12.40 10.55
CA LEU A 495 -17.46 12.51 11.83
C LEU A 495 -15.95 12.36 11.64
N VAL A 496 -15.21 13.26 12.28
CA VAL A 496 -13.75 13.17 12.40
C VAL A 496 -13.36 13.18 13.87
N ARG A 497 -12.25 12.52 14.19
CA ARG A 497 -11.58 12.71 15.48
C ARG A 497 -10.33 13.52 15.25
N ILE A 498 -10.19 14.56 16.05
CA ILE A 498 -9.03 15.44 16.08
C ILE A 498 -8.27 15.17 17.37
N SER A 499 -6.96 15.04 17.26
CA SER A 499 -6.06 14.97 18.42
C SER A 499 -4.93 15.97 18.25
N TYR A 500 -4.58 16.67 19.32
CA TYR A 500 -3.45 17.61 19.30
C TYR A 500 -2.67 17.58 20.61
N LEU A 501 -1.41 18.03 20.52
CA LEU A 501 -0.49 18.16 21.64
C LEU A 501 0.28 19.47 21.48
N ARG A 502 0.29 20.32 22.50
CA ARG A 502 1.14 21.52 22.51
C ARG A 502 2.45 21.24 23.23
N ALA A 503 3.45 22.05 22.92
CA ALA A 503 4.72 22.01 23.65
C ALA A 503 4.49 22.18 25.16
N GLY A 504 5.02 21.25 25.95
CA GLY A 504 4.88 21.22 27.41
C GLY A 504 3.64 20.50 27.93
N ASP A 505 2.68 20.12 27.06
CA ASP A 505 1.53 19.31 27.49
C ASP A 505 2.00 17.89 27.88
N GLU A 506 1.50 17.37 28.99
CA GLU A 506 1.78 16.00 29.45
C GLU A 506 0.81 14.97 28.86
N ILE A 507 -0.33 15.42 28.33
CA ILE A 507 -1.40 14.55 27.81
C ILE A 507 -1.92 15.06 26.47
N TRP A 508 -2.28 14.12 25.59
CA TRP A 508 -2.94 14.43 24.32
C TRP A 508 -4.38 14.88 24.57
N THR A 509 -4.80 15.93 23.86
CA THR A 509 -6.21 16.33 23.82
C THR A 509 -6.86 15.75 22.58
N SER A 510 -7.95 14.99 22.74
CA SER A 510 -8.71 14.38 21.66
C SER A 510 -10.18 14.76 21.72
N MET A 511 -10.79 15.03 20.57
CA MET A 511 -12.19 15.42 20.43
C MET A 511 -12.81 14.85 19.16
N ILE A 512 -14.09 14.46 19.23
CA ILE A 512 -14.88 14.06 18.07
C ILE A 512 -15.63 15.29 17.58
N MET A 513 -15.43 15.64 16.30
CA MET A 513 -16.08 16.78 15.65
C MET A 513 -17.05 16.28 14.59
N ASN A 514 -18.24 16.91 14.56
CA ASN A 514 -19.20 16.74 13.48
C ASN A 514 -18.80 17.65 12.32
N ASN A 515 -18.89 17.13 11.11
CA ASN A 515 -18.73 17.84 9.86
C ASN A 515 -19.99 18.64 9.47
N GLU A 516 -20.90 18.90 10.41
CA GLU A 516 -22.17 19.62 10.22
C GLU A 516 -23.02 19.04 9.07
N GLY A 517 -23.01 17.72 8.91
CA GLY A 517 -23.72 17.03 7.82
C GLY A 517 -23.04 17.10 6.45
N ILE A 518 -21.86 17.72 6.34
CA ILE A 518 -21.06 17.76 5.12
C ILE A 518 -20.23 16.47 5.00
N PRO A 519 -20.34 15.71 3.90
CA PRO A 519 -19.50 14.54 3.70
C PRO A 519 -18.03 14.95 3.44
N PHE A 520 -17.12 14.53 4.30
CA PHE A 520 -15.68 14.82 4.24
C PHE A 520 -14.85 13.60 4.64
N LEU A 521 -14.09 13.07 3.68
CA LEU A 521 -13.13 11.99 3.88
C LEU A 521 -11.73 12.51 3.60
N LEU A 522 -10.77 12.17 4.47
CA LEU A 522 -9.37 12.57 4.34
C LEU A 522 -8.74 12.06 3.04
N SER A 523 -7.96 12.93 2.37
CA SER A 523 -7.09 12.53 1.26
C SER A 523 -5.70 12.11 1.75
N CYS A 524 -4.81 11.74 0.84
CA CYS A 524 -3.46 11.22 1.11
C CYS A 524 -2.44 12.30 1.51
N SER A 525 -2.86 13.38 2.15
CA SER A 525 -2.03 14.54 2.49
C SER A 525 -1.87 14.72 3.99
N SER A 526 -0.68 15.14 4.39
CA SER A 526 -0.48 15.73 5.72
C SER A 526 -1.22 17.06 5.87
N PRO A 527 -1.73 17.40 7.08
CA PRO A 527 -2.27 18.72 7.36
C PRO A 527 -1.20 19.79 7.19
N VAL A 528 -1.58 20.96 6.71
CA VAL A 528 -0.66 22.07 6.45
C VAL A 528 -0.94 23.20 7.43
N TYR A 529 0.07 23.61 8.19
CA TYR A 529 -0.04 24.73 9.11
C TYR A 529 0.24 26.06 8.39
N SER A 530 -0.72 26.98 8.44
CA SER A 530 -0.61 28.33 7.86
C SER A 530 -1.46 29.32 8.64
N GLY A 531 -0.98 30.55 8.84
CA GLY A 531 -1.79 31.61 9.44
C GLY A 531 -2.44 31.26 10.79
N HIS A 532 -1.76 30.47 11.64
CA HIS A 532 -2.26 29.95 12.93
C HIS A 532 -3.34 28.86 12.87
N GLU A 533 -3.60 28.30 11.70
CA GLU A 533 -4.57 27.23 11.48
C GLU A 533 -3.94 26.03 10.76
N PHE A 534 -4.53 24.85 10.94
CA PHE A 534 -4.22 23.65 10.18
C PHE A 534 -5.27 23.44 9.09
N PHE A 535 -4.81 23.26 7.86
CA PHE A 535 -5.64 22.98 6.70
C PHE A 535 -5.51 21.52 6.29
N VAL A 536 -6.63 20.87 5.99
CA VAL A 536 -6.71 19.45 5.63
C VAL A 536 -7.52 19.31 4.35
N ILE A 537 -6.96 18.69 3.32
CA ILE A 537 -7.69 18.47 2.06
C ILE A 537 -8.42 17.13 2.04
N GLY A 538 -9.69 17.15 1.67
CA GLY A 538 -10.51 15.95 1.49
C GLY A 538 -10.38 15.35 0.09
N GLN A 539 -10.83 14.11 -0.09
CA GLN A 539 -10.80 13.38 -1.37
C GLN A 539 -11.58 14.09 -2.49
N ASN A 540 -12.60 14.86 -2.12
CA ASN A 540 -13.43 15.61 -3.06
C ASN A 540 -12.93 17.04 -3.33
N GLY A 541 -11.80 17.45 -2.73
CA GLY A 541 -11.23 18.79 -2.90
C GLY A 541 -11.74 19.86 -1.93
N ASN A 542 -12.72 19.54 -1.07
CA ASN A 542 -13.09 20.40 0.07
C ASN A 542 -11.95 20.48 1.09
N VAL A 543 -11.90 21.55 1.88
CA VAL A 543 -10.81 21.78 2.85
C VAL A 543 -11.39 21.92 4.25
N GLY A 544 -10.94 21.09 5.18
CA GLY A 544 -11.17 21.25 6.60
C GLY A 544 -10.16 22.23 7.21
N VAL A 545 -10.61 23.08 8.13
CA VAL A 545 -9.80 24.07 8.82
C VAL A 545 -9.94 23.86 10.31
N PHE A 546 -8.80 23.70 10.97
CA PHE A 546 -8.71 23.57 12.41
C PHE A 546 -7.90 24.72 13.00
N GLY A 547 -8.42 25.34 14.06
CA GLY A 547 -7.75 26.43 14.75
C GLY A 547 -8.24 26.59 16.18
N PHE A 548 -7.67 27.55 16.89
CA PHE A 548 -8.07 27.89 18.25
C PHE A 548 -8.72 29.28 18.24
N LEU A 549 -9.98 29.37 18.67
CA LEU A 549 -10.67 30.65 18.81
C LEU A 549 -10.15 31.39 20.06
N LEU A 550 -10.21 32.73 20.03
CA LEU A 550 -9.95 33.59 21.20
C LEU A 550 -10.87 33.16 22.35
N GLY A 551 -10.31 32.57 23.41
CA GLY A 551 -11.07 31.96 24.51
C GLY A 551 -10.93 30.44 24.68
N VAL A 552 -9.92 29.81 24.05
CA VAL A 552 -9.44 28.42 24.27
C VAL A 552 -10.19 27.31 23.51
N HIS A 553 -11.39 27.55 23.00
CA HIS A 553 -12.12 26.49 22.28
C HIS A 553 -11.47 26.17 20.91
N ALA A 554 -11.12 24.91 20.73
CA ALA A 554 -10.71 24.36 19.45
C ALA A 554 -11.91 24.33 18.49
N ASN A 555 -11.68 24.77 17.25
CA ASN A 555 -12.71 24.94 16.23
C ASN A 555 -12.38 24.10 15.00
N TRP A 556 -13.40 23.45 14.44
CA TRP A 556 -13.32 22.68 13.20
C TRP A 556 -14.42 23.11 12.25
N GLN A 557 -14.06 23.40 11.02
CA GLN A 557 -15.00 23.81 9.98
C GLN A 557 -14.60 23.25 8.62
N ILE A 558 -15.58 22.97 7.76
CA ILE A 558 -15.33 22.54 6.38
C ILE A 558 -15.66 23.68 5.42
N LYS A 559 -14.68 24.04 4.59
CA LYS A 559 -14.84 24.99 3.49
C LYS A 559 -15.20 24.22 2.22
N LEU A 560 -16.40 24.49 1.73
CA LEU A 560 -16.98 23.88 0.53
C LEU A 560 -16.43 24.50 -0.75
N ILE A 561 -15.18 24.20 -1.09
CA ILE A 561 -14.51 24.75 -2.29
C ILE A 561 -14.39 23.76 -3.45
N ALA A 562 -14.81 22.50 -3.28
CA ALA A 562 -14.73 21.46 -4.32
C ALA A 562 -15.42 21.87 -5.64
N HIS A 563 -16.55 22.56 -5.55
CA HIS A 563 -17.33 23.00 -6.71
C HIS A 563 -16.64 24.09 -7.54
N LEU A 564 -15.59 24.72 -7.01
CA LEU A 564 -14.86 25.80 -7.67
C LEU A 564 -13.73 25.30 -8.59
N TYR A 565 -13.38 24.01 -8.49
CA TYR A 565 -12.36 23.41 -9.35
C TYR A 565 -12.84 23.38 -10.80
N LYS A 566 -12.03 23.93 -11.71
CA LYS A 566 -12.27 23.91 -13.16
C LYS A 566 -11.08 23.27 -13.87
N PRO A 567 -11.26 22.17 -14.64
CA PRO A 567 -12.50 21.39 -14.77
C PRO A 567 -12.91 20.71 -13.44
N CYS A 568 -14.20 20.34 -13.33
CA CYS A 568 -14.72 19.66 -12.15
C CYS A 568 -13.90 18.39 -11.86
N LEU A 569 -13.72 18.10 -10.58
CA LEU A 569 -13.03 16.89 -10.16
C LEU A 569 -13.86 15.66 -10.55
N PRO A 570 -13.24 14.63 -11.13
CA PRO A 570 -13.96 13.42 -11.48
C PRO A 570 -14.53 12.76 -10.21
N SER A 571 -15.64 12.02 -10.34
CA SER A 571 -16.29 11.32 -9.22
C SER A 571 -15.49 10.13 -8.68
N VAL A 572 -14.26 9.93 -9.16
CA VAL A 572 -13.33 8.86 -8.77
C VAL A 572 -12.41 9.39 -7.68
N VAL A 573 -12.00 8.51 -6.76
CA VAL A 573 -11.08 8.85 -5.66
C VAL A 573 -9.79 9.43 -6.25
N CYS A 574 -9.60 10.74 -6.05
CA CYS A 574 -8.37 11.43 -6.42
C CYS A 574 -7.43 11.49 -5.21
N ARG A 575 -6.12 11.32 -5.46
CA ARG A 575 -5.10 11.63 -4.46
C ARG A 575 -4.87 13.13 -4.51
N ASN A 576 -5.34 13.83 -3.48
CA ASN A 576 -5.17 15.26 -3.33
C ASN A 576 -4.12 15.53 -2.27
N PHE A 577 -3.14 16.33 -2.63
CA PHE A 577 -2.08 16.80 -1.74
C PHE A 577 -2.25 18.29 -1.50
N LEU A 578 -2.07 18.71 -0.26
CA LEU A 578 -2.06 20.12 0.11
C LEU A 578 -0.62 20.53 0.39
N VAL A 579 -0.19 21.64 -0.21
CA VAL A 579 1.18 22.15 -0.08
C VAL A 579 1.15 23.65 0.17
N LYS A 580 2.00 24.14 1.06
CA LYS A 580 2.20 25.57 1.28
C LYS A 580 3.48 26.03 0.60
N CYS A 581 3.40 27.18 -0.07
CA CYS A 581 4.57 27.96 -0.44
C CYS A 581 4.83 28.96 0.70
N ASP A 582 5.88 28.72 1.49
CA ASP A 582 6.15 29.55 2.68
C ASP A 582 6.50 31.00 2.33
N GLU A 583 7.24 31.24 1.24
CA GLU A 583 7.63 32.59 0.81
C GLU A 583 6.43 33.44 0.35
N GLN A 584 5.47 32.82 -0.33
CA GLN A 584 4.28 33.52 -0.83
C GLN A 584 3.10 33.45 0.14
N ASN A 585 3.21 32.64 1.19
CA ASN A 585 2.13 32.30 2.11
C ASN A 585 0.85 31.84 1.39
N LEU A 586 1.01 31.07 0.32
CA LEU A 586 -0.08 30.55 -0.51
C LEU A 586 -0.23 29.04 -0.36
N LEU A 587 -1.47 28.57 -0.44
CA LEU A 587 -1.80 27.15 -0.44
C LEU A 587 -2.05 26.65 -1.86
N TYR A 588 -1.61 25.43 -2.12
CA TYR A 588 -1.78 24.74 -3.39
C TYR A 588 -2.36 23.35 -3.16
N SER A 589 -3.35 22.98 -3.97
CA SER A 589 -3.87 21.63 -4.09
C SER A 589 -3.27 20.97 -5.32
N VAL A 590 -2.63 19.83 -5.14
CA VAL A 590 -2.10 19.00 -6.21
C VAL A 590 -2.94 17.74 -6.31
N ILE A 591 -3.58 17.57 -7.46
CA ILE A 591 -4.50 16.47 -7.73
C ILE A 591 -3.80 15.50 -8.65
N VAL A 592 -3.63 14.27 -8.17
CA VAL A 592 -3.08 13.15 -8.92
C VAL A 592 -4.21 12.14 -9.10
N GLY A 593 -4.69 11.99 -10.34
CA GLY A 593 -5.75 11.04 -10.64
C GLY A 593 -6.72 11.48 -11.74
N GLY A 594 -7.63 10.57 -12.09
CA GLY A 594 -8.59 10.70 -13.19
C GLY A 594 -8.74 9.37 -13.94
N GLN A 595 -9.58 9.33 -14.98
CA GLN A 595 -9.86 8.12 -15.77
C GLN A 595 -8.63 7.44 -16.41
N THR A 596 -7.48 8.12 -16.44
CA THR A 596 -6.22 7.60 -16.97
C THR A 596 -5.05 7.68 -15.98
N ARG A 597 -5.24 8.17 -14.73
CA ARG A 597 -4.18 8.41 -13.70
C ARG A 597 -2.92 9.17 -14.18
N GLU A 598 -2.92 9.70 -15.39
CA GLU A 598 -1.80 10.38 -16.06
C GLU A 598 -1.80 11.89 -15.86
N HIS A 599 -2.91 12.45 -15.39
CA HIS A 599 -3.06 13.89 -15.23
C HIS A 599 -2.77 14.31 -13.80
N VAL A 600 -1.73 15.12 -13.65
CA VAL A 600 -1.50 15.91 -12.45
C VAL A 600 -1.98 17.33 -12.73
N ARG A 601 -2.86 17.85 -11.88
CA ARG A 601 -3.33 19.23 -11.93
C ARG A 601 -2.98 19.94 -10.64
N VAL A 602 -2.60 21.21 -10.75
CA VAL A 602 -2.27 22.03 -9.58
C VAL A 602 -3.17 23.24 -9.54
N TYR A 603 -3.71 23.50 -8.36
CA TYR A 603 -4.63 24.60 -8.11
C TYR A 603 -4.09 25.45 -6.97
N GLN A 604 -4.02 26.75 -7.17
CA GLN A 604 -3.81 27.70 -6.09
C GLN A 604 -5.14 27.88 -5.35
N LEU A 605 -5.09 27.75 -4.02
CA LEU A 605 -6.23 27.90 -3.14
C LEU A 605 -6.13 29.21 -2.36
N ASN A 606 -7.23 29.95 -2.33
CA ASN A 606 -7.45 30.97 -1.30
C ASN A 606 -8.71 30.57 -0.52
N VAL A 607 -8.48 29.98 0.66
CA VAL A 607 -9.54 29.45 1.52
C VAL A 607 -10.36 30.56 2.16
N VAL A 608 -9.75 31.72 2.42
CA VAL A 608 -10.44 32.90 2.99
C VAL A 608 -11.38 33.53 1.97
N GLN A 609 -10.90 33.71 0.73
CA GLN A 609 -11.68 34.30 -0.35
C GLN A 609 -12.55 33.28 -1.10
N ASN A 610 -12.52 32.00 -0.73
CA ASN A 610 -13.15 30.90 -1.46
C ASN A 610 -12.84 30.96 -2.97
N THR A 611 -11.55 31.01 -3.34
CA THR A 611 -11.14 30.95 -4.75
C THR A 611 -10.20 29.78 -5.01
N VAL A 612 -10.37 29.17 -6.18
CA VAL A 612 -9.55 28.07 -6.68
C VAL A 612 -9.13 28.42 -8.10
N LYS A 613 -7.82 28.47 -8.36
CA LYS A 613 -7.26 28.86 -9.67
C LYS A 613 -6.34 27.77 -10.20
N LEU A 614 -6.61 27.28 -11.41
CA LEU A 614 -5.73 26.32 -12.08
C LEU A 614 -4.39 26.99 -12.40
N VAL A 615 -3.30 26.37 -11.96
CA VAL A 615 -1.94 26.82 -12.23
C VAL A 615 -1.40 26.08 -13.45
N LYS A 616 -0.84 26.84 -14.40
CA LYS A 616 -0.24 26.30 -15.63
C LYS A 616 1.28 26.26 -15.59
N GLU A 617 1.89 27.12 -14.79
CA GLU A 617 3.35 27.27 -14.64
C GLU A 617 3.66 27.82 -13.24
N PHE A 618 4.81 27.42 -12.68
CA PHE A 618 5.41 27.98 -11.48
C PHE A 618 6.73 28.71 -11.75
N LYS A 619 7.25 28.64 -12.99
CA LYS A 619 8.50 29.23 -13.48
C LYS A 619 9.71 28.68 -12.73
N THR A 620 10.06 29.29 -11.60
CA THR A 620 11.28 29.03 -10.85
C THR A 620 11.06 28.15 -9.62
N TRP A 621 9.91 27.46 -9.52
CA TRP A 621 9.56 26.66 -8.35
C TRP A 621 9.41 25.18 -8.68
N LEU A 622 9.90 24.35 -7.78
CA LEU A 622 9.71 22.90 -7.74
C LEU A 622 8.77 22.56 -6.60
N ILE A 623 7.90 21.59 -6.82
CA ILE A 623 6.99 21.08 -5.78
C ILE A 623 7.39 19.64 -5.46
N PHE A 624 7.77 19.40 -4.22
CA PHE A 624 8.02 18.06 -3.70
C PHE A 624 6.77 17.54 -3.02
N ILE A 625 6.38 16.32 -3.36
CA ILE A 625 5.13 15.72 -2.89
C ILE A 625 5.38 14.30 -2.44
N SER A 626 4.99 14.03 -1.20
CA SER A 626 4.86 12.72 -0.58
C SER A 626 3.77 12.79 0.49
N GLU A 627 3.25 11.65 0.92
CA GLU A 627 2.10 11.58 1.83
C GLU A 627 2.40 12.24 3.19
N ALA A 628 3.64 12.10 3.67
CA ALA A 628 4.12 12.64 4.94
C ALA A 628 5.05 13.87 4.80
N SER A 629 5.27 14.38 3.58
CA SER A 629 6.04 15.61 3.37
C SER A 629 5.75 16.25 2.02
N SER A 630 5.38 17.53 2.02
CA SER A 630 5.24 18.30 0.79
C SER A 630 5.68 19.75 1.01
N PHE A 631 6.49 20.29 0.09
CA PHE A 631 7.00 21.66 0.18
C PHE A 631 7.38 22.23 -1.19
N PHE A 632 7.54 23.55 -1.23
CA PHE A 632 8.07 24.29 -2.37
C PHE A 632 9.57 24.53 -2.23
N MET A 633 10.30 24.46 -3.33
CA MET A 633 11.70 24.86 -3.39
C MET A 633 11.97 25.72 -4.61
N HIS A 634 12.78 26.77 -4.45
CA HIS A 634 13.21 27.59 -5.58
C HIS A 634 14.27 26.85 -6.43
N SER A 635 14.03 26.76 -7.73
CA SER A 635 14.97 26.23 -8.73
C SER A 635 15.87 27.35 -9.24
N THR A 636 17.17 27.24 -9.00
CA THR A 636 18.17 28.06 -9.69
C THR A 636 18.71 27.30 -10.90
N LYS A 637 18.12 27.55 -12.08
CA LYS A 637 18.60 27.12 -13.42
C LYS A 637 19.02 25.64 -13.53
N LEU A 638 18.17 24.71 -13.12
CA LEU A 638 18.30 23.28 -13.46
C LEU A 638 17.72 23.02 -14.86
N ALA A 639 18.59 22.80 -15.85
CA ALA A 639 18.15 22.42 -17.18
C ALA A 639 17.35 21.11 -17.12
N GLY A 640 16.05 21.17 -17.44
CA GLY A 640 15.17 20.01 -17.53
C GLY A 640 14.12 19.85 -16.42
N PHE A 641 14.18 20.64 -15.34
CA PHE A 641 13.24 20.57 -14.21
C PHE A 641 12.30 21.79 -14.07
N ASP A 642 12.21 22.65 -15.08
CA ASP A 642 11.27 23.78 -15.04
C ASP A 642 9.82 23.28 -14.89
N ASP A 643 9.08 23.89 -13.95
CA ASP A 643 7.71 23.52 -13.59
C ASP A 643 7.53 22.04 -13.21
N ALA A 644 8.55 21.43 -12.59
CA ALA A 644 8.52 20.03 -12.21
C ALA A 644 7.88 19.79 -10.84
N LEU A 645 7.06 18.75 -10.78
CA LEU A 645 6.58 18.14 -9.54
C LEU A 645 7.33 16.83 -9.31
N LEU A 646 7.86 16.69 -8.10
CA LEU A 646 8.71 15.60 -7.67
C LEU A 646 7.92 14.68 -6.73
N PHE A 647 7.68 13.45 -7.18
CA PHE A 647 7.01 12.39 -6.43
C PHE A 647 8.03 11.27 -6.17
N PRO A 648 7.83 10.39 -5.18
CA PRO A 648 8.68 9.22 -4.97
C PRO A 648 8.42 8.14 -6.04
N LYS A 649 8.54 8.50 -7.32
CA LYS A 649 8.23 7.66 -8.47
C LYS A 649 9.48 7.34 -9.29
N PHE A 650 9.58 6.10 -9.71
CA PHE A 650 10.70 5.54 -10.45
C PHE A 650 10.17 4.71 -11.62
N ASN A 651 10.97 4.56 -12.66
CA ASN A 651 10.62 3.69 -13.78
C ASN A 651 11.01 2.23 -13.47
N SER A 652 10.71 1.32 -14.39
CA SER A 652 11.06 -0.11 -14.28
C SER A 652 12.57 -0.37 -14.27
N THR A 653 13.39 0.55 -14.77
CA THR A 653 14.86 0.47 -14.75
C THR A 653 15.48 1.08 -13.48
N GLY A 654 14.66 1.68 -12.61
CA GLY A 654 15.11 2.31 -11.36
C GLY A 654 15.47 3.79 -11.47
N ASP A 655 15.28 4.42 -12.64
CA ASP A 655 15.49 5.85 -12.82
C ASP A 655 14.34 6.67 -12.23
N TYR A 656 14.70 7.82 -11.67
CA TYR A 656 13.73 8.73 -11.08
C TYR A 656 12.83 9.41 -12.11
N ILE A 657 11.54 9.45 -11.79
CA ILE A 657 10.50 10.07 -12.61
C ILE A 657 9.96 11.33 -11.94
N HIS A 658 9.94 12.43 -12.68
CA HIS A 658 9.24 13.66 -12.28
C HIS A 658 8.07 13.95 -13.23
N TYR A 659 7.10 14.73 -12.78
CA TYR A 659 6.03 15.25 -13.64
C TYR A 659 6.36 16.65 -14.09
N SER A 660 6.34 16.91 -15.39
CA SER A 660 6.54 18.25 -15.95
C SER A 660 5.18 18.88 -16.21
N LEU A 661 4.82 19.92 -15.43
CA LEU A 661 3.52 20.59 -15.58
C LEU A 661 3.36 21.22 -16.96
N LYS A 662 4.43 21.86 -17.47
CA LYS A 662 4.49 22.44 -18.81
C LYS A 662 4.12 21.45 -19.92
N ASN A 663 4.58 20.20 -19.78
CA ASN A 663 4.34 19.16 -20.78
C ASN A 663 3.13 18.27 -20.45
N GLY A 664 2.56 18.38 -19.24
CA GLY A 664 1.44 17.59 -18.76
C GLY A 664 1.73 16.08 -18.68
N ARG A 665 2.98 15.68 -18.38
CA ARG A 665 3.39 14.26 -18.39
C ARG A 665 4.59 13.96 -17.50
N PHE A 666 4.74 12.67 -17.19
CA PHE A 666 5.89 12.10 -16.49
C PHE A 666 7.12 11.94 -17.40
N LYS A 667 8.31 12.16 -16.85
CA LYS A 667 9.61 12.09 -17.54
C LYS A 667 10.66 11.42 -16.66
N ALA A 668 11.54 10.63 -17.27
CA ALA A 668 12.77 10.12 -16.66
C ALA A 668 13.96 10.82 -17.35
N GLY A 669 14.64 11.72 -16.64
CA GLY A 669 15.65 12.60 -17.26
C GLY A 669 15.08 13.41 -18.43
N LYS A 670 15.64 13.23 -19.64
CA LYS A 670 15.14 13.85 -20.88
C LYS A 670 14.11 12.99 -21.63
N GLU A 671 13.94 11.74 -21.24
CA GLU A 671 13.10 10.76 -21.95
C GLU A 671 11.65 10.76 -21.44
N LYS A 672 10.73 10.41 -22.34
CA LYS A 672 9.31 10.31 -22.03
C LYS A 672 9.02 8.98 -21.34
N CYS A 673 8.25 9.00 -20.27
CA CYS A 673 7.80 7.80 -19.58
C CYS A 673 6.28 7.74 -19.64
N ASP A 674 5.71 7.38 -20.80
CA ASP A 674 4.27 7.45 -21.05
C ASP A 674 3.51 6.20 -20.52
N ASN A 675 4.16 5.03 -20.43
CA ASN A 675 3.51 3.82 -19.92
C ASN A 675 3.33 3.87 -18.40
N ILE A 676 2.09 3.76 -17.90
CA ILE A 676 1.79 3.73 -16.46
C ILE A 676 2.35 2.46 -15.79
N CYS A 677 2.37 1.33 -16.51
CA CYS A 677 2.80 0.04 -15.95
C CYS A 677 4.32 0.00 -15.70
N SER A 678 5.09 0.87 -16.34
CA SER A 678 6.52 1.00 -16.06
C SER A 678 6.81 1.96 -14.91
N ARG A 679 5.80 2.52 -14.24
CA ARG A 679 5.97 3.47 -13.13
C ARG A 679 5.72 2.79 -11.79
N LYS A 680 6.72 2.84 -10.93
CA LYS A 680 6.72 2.33 -9.56
C LYS A 680 6.72 3.50 -8.58
N GLU A 681 5.71 3.60 -7.73
CA GLU A 681 5.67 4.61 -6.66
C GLU A 681 6.10 3.97 -5.34
N LEU A 682 7.10 4.55 -4.70
CA LEU A 682 7.66 4.05 -3.45
C LEU A 682 6.94 4.74 -2.28
N LEU A 683 6.21 3.95 -1.49
CA LEU A 683 5.36 4.42 -0.39
C LEU A 683 6.17 4.53 0.92
N GLY A 684 5.64 5.27 1.89
CA GLY A 684 6.32 5.47 3.18
C GLY A 684 7.61 6.28 3.12
N ARG A 685 7.91 6.90 1.97
CA ARG A 685 9.07 7.77 1.76
C ARG A 685 8.71 9.22 1.94
N VAL A 686 9.62 10.00 2.50
CA VAL A 686 9.43 11.44 2.73
C VAL A 686 10.53 12.25 2.12
N TRP A 687 10.17 13.43 1.62
CA TRP A 687 11.14 14.43 1.28
C TRP A 687 11.70 15.07 2.55
N ILE A 688 13.01 15.26 2.57
CA ILE A 688 13.73 16.01 3.59
C ILE A 688 14.50 17.09 2.87
N HIS A 689 14.28 18.32 3.32
CA HIS A 689 15.13 19.45 3.00
C HIS A 689 15.85 19.86 4.29
N ASN A 690 17.18 19.85 4.26
CA ASN A 690 17.98 20.36 5.37
C ASN A 690 19.08 21.25 4.80
N LYS A 691 18.97 22.55 5.08
CA LYS A 691 19.89 23.60 4.59
C LYS A 691 21.31 23.44 5.14
N TYR A 692 21.49 22.65 6.18
CA TYR A 692 22.77 22.40 6.83
C TYR A 692 23.42 21.10 6.35
N LEU A 693 22.79 20.32 5.45
CA LEU A 693 23.38 19.09 4.92
C LEU A 693 24.20 19.36 3.68
N VAL A 694 25.52 19.29 3.84
CA VAL A 694 26.44 19.05 2.74
C VAL A 694 27.18 17.74 3.04
N PRO A 695 27.14 16.73 2.15
CA PRO A 695 27.97 15.55 2.32
C PRO A 695 29.44 15.97 2.30
N HIS A 696 30.15 15.80 3.42
CA HIS A 696 31.59 16.03 3.48
C HIS A 696 32.32 14.71 3.73
N ALA A 697 33.35 14.45 2.91
CA ALA A 697 34.37 13.47 3.24
C ALA A 697 35.33 14.11 4.27
N LEU A 698 35.40 13.54 5.47
CA LEU A 698 36.37 13.96 6.49
C LEU A 698 37.72 13.31 6.21
N TYR A 699 38.66 13.99 5.55
CA TYR A 699 40.06 13.58 5.66
C TYR A 699 40.51 13.87 7.09
N GLU A 700 40.58 12.84 7.95
CA GLU A 700 41.23 12.95 9.25
C GLU A 700 42.73 13.22 9.01
N ASN A 701 43.23 14.34 9.56
CA ASN A 701 44.67 14.62 9.63
C ASN A 701 45.30 13.86 10.79
#